data_AF-A0A7W1N8X8-F1
#
_entry.id   AF-A0A7W1N8X8-F1
#
_cell.length_a   1.000
_cell.length_b   1.000
_cell.length_c   1.000
_cell.angle_alpha   90.00
_cell.angle_beta   90.00
_cell.angle_gamma   90.00
#
_symmetry.space_group_name_H-M   'P 1'
#
loop_
_entity.id
_entity.type
_entity.pdbx_description
1 polymer ?
#
loop_
_entity_poly.entity_id
_entity_poly.type
_entity_poly.pdbx_seq_one_letter_code
_entity_poly.pdbx_strand_id
1 'polypeptide(L)'
;MINADNSDVLTEVAARCAAGLTPAHPVATYLATNGVSDPAVWSAFRLGVADLSVSKGIDNAGRAVFTQFGSAPAVYLPTIDPRHPDLVVGFVRQRLSDNGHEFTTAPAGIACTADLANHDCVVLTDAPLLALRLVQAGVRGVALAEDNAVLPPLLDWLATRRLVIATYRWRTAKAMQIALGPLGVTAVPVFVQTRLERSSLATLQALGLSPDRVGREIIPVSIDASPILLRDLMTFARRQLNTAAAVAALVAIGFELPDLVNAYGFGFVPAGYRDAISSHDLGALAHLDLSGAVVVPAFDDGGIIIDILAVRTDGTTVSVRNPADGLLGHRIVSAFDELVVVDDLRDLVALFRAGQRNVLLMRGLSDVQRNADRLARSGVRMAEVRCIQADEIAGALRAVGIETRVGSRTSSVPEALAQADDSVALPVAAADLLELVERNDATQSATYRVGSIVYVVEIPIGDESTLEVKVRAHGRVQGDRIDLAVPAQRQRFAANVARLGVAAVAVEQHLIALLDAVRQLQVPVEASAPVAVSNDDEDTALSLLRSPDLLDRIATDLEALGWPGEREAKRLLYLASISRKLPDPVWALISGSPAAGRPIGLDLIAELTPPEDLVHRSRLTGAALYYQEPGALSHKLLVLDVADALSPDVVMALRVLEGRGALSMSHVERGPAGTARTHQIEARGPVSVLTTMSDRFDSQLKSRCCILAIDESPEQTARVLADQRRMRADGRAAAWRRAIVHRHHALQRLLVTRPVVIPYAERIQFPATAVHHRGAQERFLRLIEASALLHQHQRLDDGEHIVADVADFDLIVRLMGDVAGEDEGCRPQALELLDAVRAAGRASFTINDLEPLRPTWTRHAFRASLDELLEHGLLVSPRGGRGHLRSYQVAAVRAAPITPRARLLDAKVGELAEVGETPLTNFTPEADTG
;
A
#
# COMPACT_ATOMS: atom_id res chain seq x y z
N MET A 1 -39.70 -28.98 -29.73
CA MET A 1 -39.76 -29.91 -30.87
C MET A 1 -38.43 -29.84 -31.57
N ILE A 2 -37.60 -30.87 -31.43
CA ILE A 2 -36.35 -31.01 -32.17
C ILE A 2 -36.75 -31.20 -33.64
N ASN A 3 -36.24 -30.36 -34.54
CA ASN A 3 -36.51 -30.49 -35.96
C ASN A 3 -35.73 -31.72 -36.46
N ALA A 4 -36.38 -32.89 -36.56
CA ALA A 4 -35.73 -34.18 -36.78
C ALA A 4 -34.77 -34.16 -37.99
N ASP A 5 -35.16 -33.48 -39.06
CA ASP A 5 -34.37 -33.32 -40.29
C ASP A 5 -33.01 -32.64 -40.07
N ASN A 6 -32.88 -31.77 -39.06
CA ASN A 6 -31.63 -31.07 -38.77
C ASN A 6 -30.72 -31.90 -37.85
N SER A 7 -31.30 -32.78 -37.02
CA SER A 7 -30.53 -33.65 -36.11
C SER A 7 -29.81 -34.79 -36.83
N ASP A 8 -30.39 -35.35 -37.89
CA ASP A 8 -29.73 -36.37 -38.70
C ASP A 8 -28.48 -35.80 -39.41
N VAL A 9 -28.60 -34.59 -39.95
CA VAL A 9 -27.50 -33.84 -40.59
C VAL A 9 -26.39 -33.51 -39.58
N LEU A 10 -26.75 -33.00 -38.40
CA LEU A 10 -25.78 -32.72 -37.33
C LEU A 10 -25.07 -33.99 -36.85
N THR A 11 -25.78 -35.12 -36.82
CA THR A 11 -25.24 -36.43 -36.43
C THR A 11 -24.24 -36.95 -37.46
N GLU A 12 -24.54 -36.82 -38.76
CA GLU A 12 -23.61 -37.16 -39.83
C GLU A 12 -22.34 -36.29 -39.78
N VAL A 13 -22.49 -34.97 -39.57
CA VAL A 13 -21.36 -34.04 -39.42
C VAL A 13 -20.51 -34.41 -38.20
N ALA A 14 -21.12 -34.74 -37.07
CA ALA A 14 -20.41 -35.16 -35.85
C ALA A 14 -19.57 -36.42 -36.09
N ALA A 15 -20.14 -37.44 -36.73
CA ALA A 15 -19.46 -38.69 -37.04
C ALA A 15 -18.22 -38.46 -37.93
N ARG A 16 -18.33 -37.57 -38.92
CA ARG A 16 -17.23 -37.22 -39.82
C ARG A 16 -16.15 -36.39 -39.13
N CYS A 17 -16.54 -35.42 -38.29
CA CYS A 17 -15.59 -34.67 -37.48
C CYS A 17 -14.80 -35.57 -36.51
N ALA A 18 -15.49 -36.53 -35.89
CA ALA A 18 -14.86 -37.49 -34.99
C ALA A 18 -13.86 -38.40 -35.71
N ALA A 19 -14.18 -38.84 -36.93
CA ALA A 19 -13.28 -39.64 -37.76
C ALA A 19 -11.96 -38.91 -38.12
N GLY A 20 -11.98 -37.57 -38.17
CA GLY A 20 -10.79 -36.76 -38.45
C GLY A 20 -9.82 -36.60 -37.28
N LEU A 21 -10.28 -36.81 -36.04
CA LEU A 21 -9.45 -36.66 -34.84
C LEU A 21 -8.70 -37.95 -34.53
N THR A 22 -7.48 -38.06 -35.06
CA THR A 22 -6.56 -39.18 -34.76
C THR A 22 -5.50 -38.77 -33.74
N PRO A 23 -4.85 -39.72 -33.02
CA PRO A 23 -3.74 -39.40 -32.10
C PRO A 23 -2.55 -38.67 -32.74
N ALA A 24 -2.41 -38.75 -34.08
CA ALA A 24 -1.37 -38.05 -34.84
C ALA A 24 -1.77 -36.63 -35.26
N HIS A 25 -3.04 -36.23 -35.08
CA HIS A 25 -3.53 -34.91 -35.46
C HIS A 25 -2.99 -33.82 -34.52
N PRO A 26 -2.62 -32.61 -34.98
CA PRO A 26 -2.06 -31.55 -34.11
C PRO A 26 -2.93 -31.18 -32.89
N VAL A 27 -4.24 -31.35 -33.02
CA VAL A 27 -5.21 -31.17 -31.92
C VAL A 27 -4.99 -32.16 -30.78
N ALA A 28 -4.51 -33.38 -31.05
CA ALA A 28 -4.15 -34.36 -30.02
C ALA A 28 -3.05 -33.82 -29.09
N THR A 29 -2.04 -33.13 -29.65
CA THR A 29 -0.99 -32.49 -28.86
C THR A 29 -1.55 -31.36 -27.99
N TYR A 30 -2.49 -30.57 -28.51
CA TYR A 30 -3.18 -29.54 -27.74
C TYR A 30 -3.98 -30.14 -26.57
N LEU A 31 -4.75 -31.20 -26.83
CA LEU A 31 -5.53 -31.89 -25.80
C LEU A 31 -4.61 -32.48 -24.72
N ALA A 32 -3.52 -33.14 -25.12
CA ALA A 32 -2.52 -33.66 -24.20
C ALA A 32 -1.85 -32.56 -23.34
N THR A 33 -1.51 -31.42 -23.93
CA THR A 33 -0.93 -30.27 -23.20
C THR A 33 -1.90 -29.69 -22.17
N ASN A 34 -3.20 -29.80 -22.44
CA ASN A 34 -4.26 -29.39 -21.50
C ASN A 34 -4.74 -30.52 -20.58
N GLY A 35 -3.98 -31.62 -20.48
CA GLY A 35 -4.23 -32.72 -19.55
C GLY A 35 -5.32 -33.70 -20.02
N VAL A 36 -5.64 -33.74 -21.31
CA VAL A 36 -6.58 -34.69 -21.93
C VAL A 36 -5.82 -35.53 -22.98
N SER A 37 -5.04 -36.50 -22.51
CA SER A 37 -4.18 -37.34 -23.35
C SER A 37 -4.80 -38.66 -23.78
N ASP A 38 -5.87 -39.12 -23.14
CA ASP A 38 -6.49 -40.42 -23.40
C ASP A 38 -7.50 -40.37 -24.57
N PRO A 39 -7.23 -41.06 -25.71
CA PRO A 39 -8.16 -41.11 -26.83
C PRO A 39 -9.52 -41.74 -26.50
N ALA A 40 -9.62 -42.57 -25.46
CA ALA A 40 -10.90 -43.14 -25.01
C ALA A 40 -11.86 -42.04 -24.53
N VAL A 41 -11.33 -40.97 -23.91
CA VAL A 41 -12.10 -39.80 -23.47
C VAL A 41 -12.59 -39.00 -24.68
N TRP A 42 -11.78 -38.91 -25.74
CA TRP A 42 -12.17 -38.23 -26.97
C TRP A 42 -13.35 -38.95 -27.63
N SER A 43 -13.28 -40.29 -27.70
CA SER A 43 -14.37 -41.12 -28.22
C SER A 43 -15.63 -41.01 -27.36
N ALA A 44 -15.48 -41.00 -26.03
CA ALA A 44 -16.61 -40.90 -25.10
C ALA A 44 -17.45 -39.63 -25.29
N PHE A 45 -16.81 -38.49 -25.58
CA PHE A 45 -17.48 -37.22 -25.90
C PHE A 45 -17.69 -37.00 -27.40
N ARG A 46 -17.33 -37.97 -28.25
CA ARG A 46 -17.39 -37.86 -29.72
C ARG A 46 -16.65 -36.62 -30.23
N LEU A 47 -15.50 -36.30 -29.65
CA LEU A 47 -14.67 -35.14 -30.02
C LEU A 47 -14.26 -35.23 -31.49
N GLY A 48 -14.32 -34.09 -32.19
CA GLY A 48 -13.96 -34.05 -33.59
C GLY A 48 -13.23 -32.78 -34.00
N VAL A 49 -12.65 -32.83 -35.20
CA VAL A 49 -12.03 -31.69 -35.89
C VAL A 49 -12.78 -31.41 -37.18
N ALA A 50 -12.93 -30.14 -37.52
CA ALA A 50 -13.57 -29.71 -38.74
C ALA A 50 -12.50 -29.29 -39.75
N ASP A 51 -12.07 -30.23 -40.60
CA ASP A 51 -11.17 -29.96 -41.72
C ASP A 51 -11.90 -30.01 -43.07
N LEU A 52 -11.22 -29.61 -44.15
CA LEU A 52 -11.82 -29.63 -45.49
C LEU A 52 -12.24 -31.03 -45.95
N SER A 53 -11.73 -32.11 -45.33
CA SER A 53 -12.11 -33.48 -45.66
C SER A 53 -13.51 -33.82 -45.15
N VAL A 54 -13.96 -33.22 -44.04
CA VAL A 54 -15.32 -33.37 -43.52
C VAL A 54 -16.36 -32.93 -44.56
N SER A 55 -16.09 -31.86 -45.30
CA SER A 55 -17.01 -31.34 -46.34
C SER A 55 -17.14 -32.23 -47.59
N LYS A 56 -16.26 -33.23 -47.77
CA LYS A 56 -16.26 -34.11 -48.95
C LYS A 56 -17.34 -35.18 -48.81
N GLY A 57 -18.34 -35.12 -49.69
CA GLY A 57 -19.41 -36.12 -49.75
C GLY A 57 -20.54 -35.93 -48.73
N ILE A 58 -20.60 -34.76 -48.08
CA ILE A 58 -21.81 -34.29 -47.36
C ILE A 58 -22.72 -33.58 -48.37
N ASP A 59 -24.03 -33.75 -48.21
CA ASP A 59 -25.06 -33.07 -48.98
C ASP A 59 -25.09 -31.54 -48.74
N ASN A 60 -25.97 -30.82 -49.43
CA ASN A 60 -26.02 -29.36 -49.30
C ASN A 60 -26.45 -28.88 -47.90
N ALA A 61 -27.25 -29.66 -47.18
CA ALA A 61 -27.70 -29.32 -45.84
C ALA A 61 -26.56 -29.42 -44.83
N GLY A 62 -25.78 -30.50 -44.86
CA GLY A 62 -24.63 -30.64 -43.96
C GLY A 62 -23.45 -29.71 -44.32
N ARG A 63 -23.32 -29.31 -45.59
CA ARG A 63 -22.37 -28.24 -45.96
C ARG A 63 -22.75 -26.90 -45.34
N ALA A 64 -24.03 -26.55 -45.26
CA ALA A 64 -24.49 -25.32 -44.62
C ALA A 64 -24.16 -25.32 -43.12
N VAL A 65 -24.35 -26.46 -42.43
CA VAL A 65 -23.93 -26.63 -41.03
C VAL A 65 -22.41 -26.46 -40.89
N PHE A 66 -21.62 -27.08 -41.76
CA PHE A 66 -20.15 -27.01 -41.72
C PHE A 66 -19.62 -25.57 -41.85
N THR A 67 -20.29 -24.69 -42.60
CA THR A 67 -19.87 -23.28 -42.70
C THR A 67 -19.92 -22.52 -41.37
N GLN A 68 -20.69 -22.98 -40.38
CA GLN A 68 -20.79 -22.36 -39.05
C GLN A 68 -19.55 -22.62 -38.19
N PHE A 69 -18.76 -23.66 -38.48
CA PHE A 69 -17.61 -24.08 -37.67
C PHE A 69 -16.46 -23.06 -37.74
N GLY A 70 -16.39 -22.26 -38.80
CA GLY A 70 -15.36 -21.24 -38.98
C GLY A 70 -14.00 -21.84 -39.35
N SER A 71 -13.04 -20.98 -39.72
CA SER A 71 -11.72 -21.40 -40.24
C SER A 71 -10.64 -21.55 -39.17
N ALA A 72 -10.93 -21.16 -37.92
CA ALA A 72 -9.96 -21.18 -36.83
C ALA A 72 -9.77 -22.61 -36.27
N PRO A 73 -8.54 -23.01 -35.87
CA PRO A 73 -8.29 -24.31 -35.25
C PRO A 73 -9.07 -24.47 -33.94
N ALA A 74 -9.95 -25.47 -33.88
CA ALA A 74 -10.79 -25.76 -32.73
C ALA A 74 -11.06 -27.27 -32.60
N VAL A 75 -11.41 -27.70 -31.38
CA VAL A 75 -11.99 -29.02 -31.10
C VAL A 75 -13.49 -28.85 -30.96
N TYR A 76 -14.27 -29.72 -31.60
CA TYR A 76 -15.72 -29.65 -31.58
C TYR A 76 -16.30 -30.78 -30.74
N LEU A 77 -17.25 -30.41 -29.88
CA LEU A 77 -17.99 -31.29 -28.99
C LEU A 77 -19.45 -31.29 -29.45
N PRO A 78 -19.99 -32.41 -29.95
CA PRO A 78 -21.41 -32.50 -30.24
C PRO A 78 -22.22 -32.48 -28.93
N THR A 79 -23.32 -31.74 -28.92
CA THR A 79 -24.29 -31.74 -27.83
C THR A 79 -25.50 -32.58 -28.20
N ILE A 80 -26.08 -33.25 -27.21
CA ILE A 80 -27.21 -34.17 -27.35
C ILE A 80 -28.30 -33.83 -26.32
N ASP A 81 -29.54 -34.25 -26.59
CA ASP A 81 -30.53 -34.41 -25.52
C ASP A 81 -30.31 -35.80 -24.91
N PRO A 82 -30.03 -35.93 -23.59
CA PRO A 82 -29.77 -37.22 -22.97
C PRO A 82 -30.95 -38.20 -23.02
N ARG A 83 -32.17 -37.74 -23.38
CA ARG A 83 -33.33 -38.60 -23.68
C ARG A 83 -33.23 -39.28 -25.05
N HIS A 84 -32.45 -38.72 -25.96
CA HIS A 84 -32.24 -39.19 -27.32
C HIS A 84 -30.73 -39.21 -27.65
N PRO A 85 -29.95 -40.10 -27.01
CA PRO A 85 -28.47 -40.04 -27.03
C PRO A 85 -27.84 -40.31 -28.41
N ASP A 86 -28.61 -40.86 -29.34
CA ASP A 86 -28.18 -41.15 -30.70
C ASP A 86 -28.26 -39.93 -31.63
N LEU A 87 -28.95 -38.87 -31.21
CA LEU A 87 -29.20 -37.67 -32.02
C LEU A 87 -28.40 -36.47 -31.51
N VAL A 88 -27.60 -35.89 -32.39
CA VAL A 88 -26.90 -34.61 -32.15
C VAL A 88 -27.86 -33.44 -32.37
N VAL A 89 -27.88 -32.51 -31.42
CA VAL A 89 -28.75 -31.32 -31.46
C VAL A 89 -27.96 -30.01 -31.55
N GLY A 90 -26.63 -30.04 -31.40
CA GLY A 90 -25.77 -28.87 -31.54
C GLY A 90 -24.28 -29.17 -31.41
N PHE A 91 -23.46 -28.12 -31.42
CA PHE A 91 -22.01 -28.20 -31.25
C PHE A 91 -21.46 -27.07 -30.37
N VAL A 92 -20.55 -27.41 -29.48
CA VAL A 92 -19.67 -26.48 -28.76
C VAL A 92 -18.28 -26.57 -29.35
N ARG A 93 -17.63 -25.43 -29.61
CA ARG A 93 -16.22 -25.37 -30.02
C ARG A 93 -15.33 -24.95 -28.86
N GLN A 94 -14.20 -25.64 -28.72
CA GLN A 94 -13.07 -25.28 -27.88
C GLN A 94 -11.97 -24.73 -28.78
N ARG A 95 -11.70 -23.42 -28.69
CA ARG A 95 -10.67 -22.75 -29.49
C ARG A 95 -9.29 -23.06 -28.95
N LEU A 96 -8.35 -23.34 -29.85
CA LEU A 96 -6.97 -23.66 -29.48
C LEU A 96 -6.13 -22.43 -29.12
N SER A 97 -6.48 -21.24 -29.62
CA SER A 97 -5.65 -20.02 -29.51
C SER A 97 -5.67 -19.37 -28.13
N ASP A 98 -6.83 -19.36 -27.48
CA ASP A 98 -7.09 -18.61 -26.24
C ASP A 98 -7.76 -19.48 -25.16
N ASN A 99 -7.93 -20.78 -25.43
CA ASN A 99 -8.73 -21.70 -24.61
C ASN A 99 -10.18 -21.26 -24.38
N GLY A 100 -10.70 -20.34 -25.18
CA GLY A 100 -12.11 -19.96 -25.12
C GLY A 100 -13.02 -21.03 -25.70
N HIS A 101 -14.27 -21.06 -25.25
CA HIS A 101 -15.30 -21.96 -25.74
C HIS A 101 -16.62 -21.22 -25.93
N GLU A 102 -17.44 -21.71 -26.86
CA GLU A 102 -18.79 -21.23 -27.14
C GLU A 102 -19.55 -22.23 -28.02
N PHE A 103 -20.87 -22.09 -28.09
CA PHE A 103 -21.67 -22.79 -29.10
C PHE A 103 -21.38 -22.32 -30.53
N THR A 104 -21.23 -23.27 -31.44
CA THR A 104 -21.14 -23.06 -32.89
C THR A 104 -22.52 -23.04 -33.55
N THR A 105 -23.47 -23.77 -32.96
CA THR A 105 -24.89 -23.80 -33.35
C THR A 105 -25.72 -22.99 -32.36
N ALA A 106 -27.05 -22.92 -32.51
CA ALA A 106 -27.88 -22.42 -31.42
C ALA A 106 -27.69 -23.29 -30.15
N PRO A 107 -27.67 -22.70 -28.93
CA PRO A 107 -27.54 -23.45 -27.69
C PRO A 107 -28.65 -24.48 -27.53
N ALA A 108 -28.30 -25.76 -27.59
CA ALA A 108 -29.20 -26.88 -27.46
C ALA A 108 -28.45 -28.11 -26.94
N GLY A 109 -29.05 -28.82 -25.98
CA GLY A 109 -28.49 -30.04 -25.41
C GLY A 109 -27.21 -29.81 -24.58
N ILE A 110 -26.62 -30.93 -24.15
CA ILE A 110 -25.38 -30.99 -23.36
C ILE A 110 -24.37 -31.89 -24.07
N ALA A 111 -23.08 -31.61 -23.96
CA ALA A 111 -22.06 -32.55 -24.43
C ALA A 111 -21.72 -33.49 -23.28
N CYS A 112 -21.81 -34.80 -23.48
CA CYS A 112 -21.63 -35.76 -22.39
C CYS A 112 -21.10 -37.09 -22.91
N THR A 113 -20.77 -37.99 -21.97
CA THR A 113 -20.43 -39.37 -22.32
C THR A 113 -21.66 -40.11 -22.83
N ALA A 114 -21.45 -41.07 -23.73
CA ALA A 114 -22.55 -41.85 -24.34
C ALA A 114 -23.39 -42.64 -23.31
N ASP A 115 -22.81 -42.95 -22.14
CA ASP A 115 -23.45 -43.71 -21.06
C ASP A 115 -24.15 -42.82 -20.01
N LEU A 116 -24.22 -41.49 -20.22
CA LEU A 116 -24.78 -40.54 -19.24
C LEU A 116 -26.17 -40.96 -18.72
N ALA A 117 -27.02 -41.51 -19.60
CA ALA A 117 -28.37 -41.94 -19.25
C ALA A 117 -28.42 -42.99 -18.13
N ASN A 118 -27.36 -43.77 -17.97
CA ASN A 118 -27.27 -44.90 -17.03
C ASN A 118 -26.74 -44.49 -15.65
N HIS A 119 -26.42 -43.20 -15.43
CA HIS A 119 -25.87 -42.73 -14.16
C HIS A 119 -26.93 -42.01 -13.32
N ASP A 120 -27.05 -42.43 -12.06
CA ASP A 120 -27.92 -41.79 -11.06
C ASP A 120 -27.35 -40.47 -10.54
N CYS A 121 -26.03 -40.28 -10.69
CA CYS A 121 -25.33 -39.05 -10.36
C CYS A 121 -24.80 -38.39 -11.63
N VAL A 122 -25.18 -37.12 -11.85
CA VAL A 122 -24.72 -36.32 -12.98
C VAL A 122 -23.85 -35.18 -12.48
N VAL A 123 -22.65 -35.07 -13.04
CA VAL A 123 -21.69 -34.01 -12.78
C VAL A 123 -21.75 -32.99 -13.91
N LEU A 124 -22.36 -31.83 -13.65
CA LEU A 124 -22.50 -30.72 -14.59
C LEU A 124 -21.27 -29.80 -14.53
N THR A 125 -20.74 -29.40 -15.67
CA THR A 125 -19.61 -28.45 -15.80
C THR A 125 -19.90 -27.41 -16.88
N ASP A 126 -19.27 -26.24 -16.77
CA ASP A 126 -19.38 -25.12 -17.70
C ASP A 126 -18.26 -25.10 -18.76
N ALA A 127 -17.14 -25.78 -18.52
CA ALA A 127 -15.96 -25.73 -19.39
C ALA A 127 -15.66 -27.09 -20.08
N PRO A 128 -15.43 -27.13 -21.42
CA PRO A 128 -15.14 -28.37 -22.15
C PRO A 128 -13.91 -29.12 -21.62
N LEU A 129 -12.79 -28.42 -21.43
CA LEU A 129 -11.56 -29.03 -20.94
C LEU A 129 -11.70 -29.58 -19.51
N LEU A 130 -12.59 -29.02 -18.69
CA LEU A 130 -12.88 -29.56 -17.35
C LEU A 130 -13.65 -30.88 -17.47
N ALA A 131 -14.69 -30.93 -18.30
CA ALA A 131 -15.49 -32.13 -18.54
C ALA A 131 -14.60 -33.32 -18.96
N LEU A 132 -13.70 -33.08 -19.91
CA LEU A 132 -12.79 -34.08 -20.43
C LEU A 132 -11.79 -34.57 -19.38
N ARG A 133 -11.21 -33.66 -18.58
CA ARG A 133 -10.28 -34.02 -17.50
C ARG A 133 -10.95 -34.83 -16.40
N LEU A 134 -12.20 -34.51 -16.05
CA LEU A 134 -12.96 -35.25 -15.04
C LEU A 134 -13.20 -36.69 -15.50
N VAL A 135 -13.60 -36.90 -16.76
CA VAL A 135 -13.79 -38.25 -17.30
C VAL A 135 -12.48 -39.02 -17.40
N GLN A 136 -11.39 -38.37 -17.83
CA GLN A 136 -10.07 -38.99 -17.85
C GLN A 136 -9.60 -39.44 -16.45
N ALA A 137 -9.94 -38.66 -15.41
CA ALA A 137 -9.65 -39.02 -14.03
C ALA A 137 -10.55 -40.12 -13.47
N GLY A 138 -11.56 -40.55 -14.22
CA GLY A 138 -12.47 -41.63 -13.85
C GLY A 138 -13.78 -41.18 -13.21
N VAL A 139 -14.13 -39.88 -13.26
CA VAL A 139 -15.46 -39.39 -12.88
C VAL A 139 -16.48 -39.90 -13.89
N ARG A 140 -17.56 -40.50 -13.40
CA ARG A 140 -18.66 -41.02 -14.21
C ARG A 140 -19.82 -40.03 -14.25
N GLY A 141 -20.64 -40.10 -15.30
CA GLY A 141 -21.82 -39.26 -15.44
C GLY A 141 -21.52 -37.78 -15.66
N VAL A 142 -20.42 -37.44 -16.33
CA VAL A 142 -20.03 -36.03 -16.57
C VAL A 142 -20.73 -35.47 -17.80
N ALA A 143 -21.25 -34.25 -17.68
CA ALA A 143 -21.86 -33.50 -18.76
C ALA A 143 -21.46 -32.02 -18.76
N LEU A 144 -21.15 -31.50 -19.94
CA LEU A 144 -20.91 -30.10 -20.23
C LEU A 144 -22.24 -29.41 -20.56
N ALA A 145 -22.61 -28.45 -19.73
CA ALA A 145 -23.63 -27.46 -19.99
C ALA A 145 -22.94 -26.10 -20.15
N GLU A 146 -22.51 -25.81 -21.39
CA GLU A 146 -21.70 -24.63 -21.70
C GLU A 146 -22.48 -23.31 -21.50
N ASP A 147 -23.77 -23.32 -21.83
CA ASP A 147 -24.69 -22.22 -21.58
C ASP A 147 -25.79 -22.68 -20.62
N ASN A 148 -26.10 -21.87 -19.61
CA ASN A 148 -27.16 -22.16 -18.64
C ASN A 148 -28.54 -22.33 -19.28
N ALA A 149 -28.76 -21.73 -20.46
CA ALA A 149 -30.01 -21.82 -21.21
C ALA A 149 -30.35 -23.25 -21.67
N VAL A 150 -29.38 -24.17 -21.70
CA VAL A 150 -29.62 -25.57 -22.08
C VAL A 150 -30.16 -26.42 -20.92
N LEU A 151 -30.10 -25.94 -19.68
CA LEU A 151 -30.56 -26.67 -18.50
C LEU A 151 -32.09 -26.66 -18.31
N PRO A 152 -32.82 -25.53 -18.49
CA PRO A 152 -34.28 -25.50 -18.33
C PRO A 152 -35.05 -26.54 -19.15
N PRO A 153 -34.71 -26.80 -20.44
CA PRO A 153 -35.37 -27.87 -21.21
C PRO A 153 -35.13 -29.27 -20.64
N LEU A 154 -34.06 -29.46 -19.85
CA LEU A 154 -33.61 -30.75 -19.30
C LEU A 154 -34.05 -31.01 -17.86
N LEU A 155 -34.78 -30.08 -17.24
CA LEU A 155 -35.09 -30.16 -15.81
C LEU A 155 -35.89 -31.40 -15.41
N ASP A 156 -36.84 -31.82 -16.24
CA ASP A 156 -37.65 -33.02 -15.98
C ASP A 156 -36.80 -34.29 -15.94
N TRP A 157 -35.83 -34.40 -16.84
CA TRP A 157 -34.88 -35.51 -16.89
C TRP A 157 -33.82 -35.43 -15.78
N LEU A 158 -33.37 -34.22 -15.41
CA LEU A 158 -32.39 -33.99 -14.36
C LEU A 158 -32.97 -34.15 -12.95
N ALA A 159 -34.27 -33.89 -12.75
CA ALA A 159 -34.93 -33.91 -11.45
C ALA A 159 -34.88 -35.28 -10.74
N THR A 160 -34.76 -36.38 -11.50
CA THR A 160 -34.70 -37.74 -10.94
C THR A 160 -33.29 -38.19 -10.55
N ARG A 161 -32.28 -37.30 -10.62
CA ARG A 161 -30.86 -37.64 -10.46
C ARG A 161 -30.19 -36.78 -9.39
N ARG A 162 -29.13 -37.32 -8.79
CA ARG A 162 -28.25 -36.55 -7.90
C ARG A 162 -27.36 -35.65 -8.74
N LEU A 163 -27.42 -34.34 -8.50
CA LEU A 163 -26.63 -33.38 -9.28
C LEU A 163 -25.45 -32.82 -8.49
N VAL A 164 -24.30 -32.79 -9.14
CA VAL A 164 -23.09 -32.11 -8.67
C VAL A 164 -22.69 -31.09 -9.73
N ILE A 165 -22.44 -29.84 -9.34
CA ILE A 165 -21.97 -28.79 -10.26
C ILE A 165 -20.48 -28.59 -10.02
N ALA A 166 -19.65 -29.03 -10.96
CA ALA A 166 -18.20 -28.93 -10.92
C ALA A 166 -17.74 -27.77 -11.82
N THR A 167 -17.22 -26.69 -11.22
CA THR A 167 -16.77 -25.51 -11.98
C THR A 167 -15.50 -24.89 -11.40
N TYR A 168 -14.87 -24.00 -12.18
CA TYR A 168 -13.74 -23.17 -11.73
C TYR A 168 -14.16 -21.86 -11.04
N ARG A 169 -15.45 -21.54 -10.98
CA ARG A 169 -15.93 -20.21 -10.58
C ARG A 169 -17.26 -20.29 -9.84
N TRP A 170 -17.30 -19.73 -8.63
CA TRP A 170 -18.52 -19.69 -7.81
C TRP A 170 -19.71 -19.02 -8.51
N ARG A 171 -19.45 -17.94 -9.25
CA ARG A 171 -20.49 -17.22 -10.00
C ARG A 171 -21.18 -18.12 -11.04
N THR A 172 -20.42 -18.99 -11.72
CA THR A 172 -21.00 -19.90 -12.71
C THR A 172 -21.81 -21.01 -12.03
N ALA A 173 -21.28 -21.61 -10.95
CA ALA A 173 -22.03 -22.61 -10.18
C ALA A 173 -23.38 -22.08 -9.68
N LYS A 174 -23.42 -20.83 -9.17
CA LYS A 174 -24.66 -20.19 -8.73
C LYS A 174 -25.63 -19.93 -9.89
N ALA A 175 -25.14 -19.54 -11.07
CA ALA A 175 -25.98 -19.34 -12.25
C ALA A 175 -26.61 -20.66 -12.74
N MET A 176 -25.85 -21.75 -12.74
CA MET A 176 -26.36 -23.09 -13.04
C MET A 176 -27.39 -23.56 -12.01
N GLN A 177 -27.15 -23.33 -10.71
CA GLN A 177 -28.14 -23.63 -9.66
C GLN A 177 -29.45 -22.85 -9.84
N ILE A 178 -29.38 -21.58 -10.23
CA ILE A 178 -30.57 -20.77 -10.53
C ILE A 178 -31.34 -21.36 -11.72
N ALA A 179 -30.63 -21.76 -12.78
CA ALA A 179 -31.26 -22.39 -13.95
C ALA A 179 -31.93 -23.73 -13.62
N LEU A 180 -31.45 -24.44 -12.59
CA LEU A 180 -32.02 -25.70 -12.07
C LEU A 180 -33.21 -25.50 -11.11
N GLY A 181 -33.36 -24.30 -10.55
CA GLY A 181 -34.36 -23.96 -9.54
C GLY A 181 -35.85 -24.15 -9.90
N PRO A 182 -36.31 -23.96 -11.15
CA PRO A 182 -37.76 -23.98 -11.46
C PRO A 182 -38.52 -25.28 -11.16
N LEU A 183 -37.83 -26.43 -11.05
CA LEU A 183 -38.43 -27.71 -10.62
C LEU A 183 -37.94 -28.18 -9.24
N GLY A 184 -37.32 -27.29 -8.45
CA GLY A 184 -36.78 -27.63 -7.12
C GLY A 184 -35.56 -28.56 -7.17
N VAL A 185 -34.88 -28.64 -8.31
CA VAL A 185 -33.74 -29.54 -8.49
C VAL A 185 -32.53 -28.97 -7.74
N THR A 186 -32.12 -29.63 -6.66
CA THR A 186 -30.97 -29.23 -5.85
C THR A 186 -29.70 -29.87 -6.38
N ALA A 187 -28.66 -29.05 -6.62
CA ALA A 187 -27.35 -29.52 -7.04
C ALA A 187 -26.27 -29.06 -6.06
N VAL A 188 -25.34 -29.96 -5.73
CA VAL A 188 -24.21 -29.68 -4.82
C VAL A 188 -23.10 -29.01 -5.61
N PRO A 189 -22.73 -27.75 -5.30
CA PRO A 189 -21.65 -27.08 -6.00
C PRO A 189 -20.30 -27.55 -5.44
N VAL A 190 -19.38 -27.92 -6.31
CA VAL A 190 -18.01 -28.32 -5.98
C VAL A 190 -17.02 -27.53 -6.82
N PHE A 191 -15.97 -27.04 -6.16
CA PHE A 191 -14.95 -26.24 -6.81
C PHE A 191 -13.78 -27.11 -7.22
N VAL A 192 -13.49 -27.15 -8.52
CA VAL A 192 -12.40 -27.93 -9.09
C VAL A 192 -11.24 -27.00 -9.41
N GLN A 193 -10.03 -27.38 -9.02
CA GLN A 193 -8.82 -26.62 -9.37
C GLN A 193 -8.41 -26.89 -10.82
N THR A 194 -7.65 -25.97 -11.44
CA THR A 194 -7.14 -26.14 -12.82
C THR A 194 -6.32 -27.43 -12.98
N ARG A 195 -5.74 -27.95 -11.90
CA ARG A 195 -5.15 -29.28 -11.82
C ARG A 195 -5.95 -30.11 -10.83
N LEU A 196 -6.51 -31.24 -11.27
CA LEU A 196 -7.48 -32.01 -10.50
C LEU A 196 -6.85 -32.57 -9.22
N GLU A 197 -5.57 -32.94 -9.27
CA GLU A 197 -4.74 -33.41 -8.15
C GLU A 197 -4.57 -32.37 -7.02
N ARG A 198 -4.85 -31.09 -7.31
CA ARG A 198 -4.84 -29.99 -6.33
C ARG A 198 -6.21 -29.70 -5.72
N SER A 199 -7.26 -30.41 -6.16
CA SER A 199 -8.61 -30.24 -5.63
C SER A 199 -8.72 -30.84 -4.22
N SER A 200 -9.60 -30.27 -3.39
CA SER A 200 -9.75 -30.70 -1.99
C SER A 200 -10.23 -32.15 -1.90
N LEU A 201 -9.95 -32.83 -0.79
CA LEU A 201 -10.43 -34.20 -0.57
C LEU A 201 -11.97 -34.27 -0.61
N ALA A 202 -12.66 -33.27 -0.05
CA ALA A 202 -14.11 -33.17 -0.11
C ALA A 202 -14.62 -32.99 -1.55
N THR A 203 -13.94 -32.18 -2.37
CA THR A 203 -14.23 -32.04 -3.80
C THR A 203 -14.05 -33.38 -4.51
N LEU A 204 -12.93 -34.07 -4.29
CA LEU A 204 -12.64 -35.36 -4.92
C LEU A 204 -13.66 -36.42 -4.51
N GLN A 205 -14.04 -36.47 -3.22
CA GLN A 205 -15.07 -37.37 -2.71
C GLN A 205 -16.45 -37.07 -3.31
N ALA A 206 -16.83 -35.79 -3.40
CA ALA A 206 -18.09 -35.39 -4.02
C ALA A 206 -18.15 -35.73 -5.53
N LEU A 207 -16.99 -35.75 -6.19
CA LEU A 207 -16.81 -36.22 -7.57
C LEU A 207 -16.64 -37.75 -7.70
N GLY A 208 -16.63 -38.49 -6.60
CA GLY A 208 -16.44 -39.95 -6.61
C GLY A 208 -15.02 -40.41 -6.96
N LEU A 209 -14.02 -39.56 -6.77
CA LEU A 209 -12.60 -39.85 -7.02
C LEU A 209 -11.86 -40.23 -5.74
N SER A 210 -11.01 -41.26 -5.84
CA SER A 210 -10.03 -41.58 -4.81
C SER A 210 -8.73 -40.78 -5.03
N PRO A 211 -8.05 -40.31 -3.97
CA PRO A 211 -6.80 -39.56 -4.07
C PRO A 211 -5.70 -40.28 -4.87
N ASP A 212 -5.64 -41.61 -4.73
CA ASP A 212 -4.64 -42.46 -5.38
C ASP A 212 -4.82 -42.49 -6.92
N ARG A 213 -6.04 -42.29 -7.42
CA ARG A 213 -6.35 -42.33 -8.85
C ARG A 213 -5.96 -41.07 -9.62
N VAL A 214 -5.84 -39.93 -8.94
CA VAL A 214 -5.55 -38.64 -9.59
C VAL A 214 -4.03 -38.38 -9.65
N GLY A 215 -3.20 -39.38 -9.37
CA GLY A 215 -1.74 -39.23 -9.37
C GLY A 215 -1.27 -38.22 -8.33
N ARG A 216 -1.99 -38.14 -7.20
CA ARG A 216 -1.57 -37.32 -6.07
C ARG A 216 -0.34 -37.98 -5.48
N GLU A 217 0.85 -37.52 -5.86
CA GLU A 217 2.03 -37.71 -5.04
C GLU A 217 1.61 -37.23 -3.64
N ILE A 218 1.67 -38.12 -2.64
CA ILE A 218 1.40 -37.75 -1.24
C ILE A 218 2.60 -36.92 -0.79
N ILE A 219 2.73 -35.73 -1.37
CA ILE A 219 3.33 -34.60 -0.71
C ILE A 219 2.31 -34.25 0.36
N PRO A 220 2.64 -34.33 1.66
CA PRO A 220 1.77 -33.85 2.71
C PRO A 220 1.73 -32.34 2.58
N VAL A 221 0.92 -31.84 1.64
CA VAL A 221 0.55 -30.45 1.59
C VAL A 221 -0.69 -30.37 2.47
N SER A 222 -0.47 -30.35 3.78
CA SER A 222 -1.22 -29.34 4.51
C SER A 222 -0.73 -28.02 3.89
N ILE A 223 -1.62 -27.32 3.19
CA ILE A 223 -1.52 -25.86 3.29
C ILE A 223 -2.08 -25.61 4.67
N ASP A 224 -1.30 -25.96 5.69
CA ASP A 224 -1.66 -25.67 7.05
C ASP A 224 -1.89 -24.18 7.09
N ALA A 225 -3.06 -23.80 7.61
CA ALA A 225 -3.32 -22.40 7.90
C ALA A 225 -2.11 -21.92 8.71
N SER A 226 -1.34 -21.01 8.10
CA SER A 226 -0.09 -20.57 8.68
C SER A 226 -0.41 -19.94 10.03
N PRO A 227 0.48 -20.01 11.03
CA PRO A 227 0.25 -19.33 12.29
C PRO A 227 -0.06 -17.83 12.12
N ILE A 228 0.45 -17.22 11.04
CA ILE A 228 0.15 -15.84 10.63
C ILE A 228 -1.33 -15.73 10.20
N LEU A 229 -1.81 -16.59 9.31
CA LEU A 229 -3.22 -16.62 8.91
C LEU A 229 -4.16 -16.86 10.09
N LEU A 230 -3.84 -17.82 10.96
CA LEU A 230 -4.66 -18.12 12.13
C LEU A 230 -4.69 -16.93 13.11
N ARG A 231 -3.56 -16.26 13.31
CA ARG A 231 -3.48 -15.02 14.10
C ARG A 231 -4.32 -13.91 13.49
N ASP A 232 -4.22 -13.69 12.18
CA ASP A 232 -4.93 -12.61 11.49
C ASP A 232 -6.45 -12.87 11.48
N LEU A 233 -6.86 -14.11 11.26
CA LEU A 233 -8.25 -14.56 11.39
C LEU A 233 -8.77 -14.36 12.82
N MET A 234 -8.01 -14.74 13.83
CA MET A 234 -8.41 -14.55 15.23
C MET A 234 -8.49 -13.06 15.60
N THR A 235 -7.58 -12.24 15.10
CA THR A 235 -7.58 -10.78 15.30
C THR A 235 -8.82 -10.14 14.67
N PHE A 236 -9.14 -10.53 13.43
CA PHE A 236 -10.37 -10.11 12.77
C PHE A 236 -11.60 -10.56 13.56
N ALA A 237 -11.66 -11.85 13.94
CA ALA A 237 -12.81 -12.42 14.64
C ALA A 237 -13.07 -11.76 16.01
N ARG A 238 -12.01 -11.37 16.72
CA ARG A 238 -12.12 -10.64 18.00
C ARG A 238 -12.73 -9.24 17.84
N ARG A 239 -12.38 -8.52 16.77
CA ARG A 239 -12.97 -7.19 16.49
C ARG A 239 -14.48 -7.27 16.25
N GLN A 240 -14.99 -8.43 15.84
CA GLN A 240 -16.41 -8.64 15.55
C GLN A 240 -17.24 -9.03 16.79
N LEU A 241 -16.62 -9.29 17.95
CA LEU A 241 -17.33 -9.78 19.15
C LEU A 241 -18.42 -8.83 19.68
N ASN A 242 -18.27 -7.52 19.45
CA ASN A 242 -19.23 -6.51 19.90
C ASN A 242 -20.40 -6.29 18.91
N THR A 243 -20.44 -7.05 17.82
CA THR A 243 -21.54 -6.94 16.84
C THR A 243 -22.79 -7.66 17.33
N ALA A 244 -23.98 -7.20 16.92
CA ALA A 244 -25.24 -7.84 17.28
C ALA A 244 -25.30 -9.32 16.84
N ALA A 245 -24.69 -9.66 15.69
CA ALA A 245 -24.59 -11.03 15.21
C ALA A 245 -23.71 -11.92 16.10
N ALA A 246 -22.60 -11.38 16.62
CA ALA A 246 -21.73 -12.09 17.54
C ALA A 246 -22.41 -12.35 18.89
N VAL A 247 -23.09 -11.34 19.45
CA VAL A 247 -23.86 -11.48 20.69
C VAL A 247 -24.93 -12.55 20.54
N ALA A 248 -25.67 -12.54 19.43
CA ALA A 248 -26.68 -13.56 19.14
C ALA A 248 -26.08 -14.98 19.03
N ALA A 249 -24.92 -15.11 18.36
CA ALA A 249 -24.25 -16.40 18.22
C ALA A 249 -23.71 -16.94 19.56
N LEU A 250 -23.12 -16.08 20.41
CA LEU A 250 -22.66 -16.45 21.74
C LEU A 250 -23.81 -16.91 22.63
N VAL A 251 -24.92 -16.16 22.65
CA VAL A 251 -26.13 -16.54 23.41
C VAL A 251 -26.70 -17.87 22.93
N ALA A 252 -26.71 -18.12 21.63
CA ALA A 252 -27.24 -19.37 21.06
C ALA A 252 -26.50 -20.63 21.54
N ILE A 253 -25.20 -20.50 21.85
CA ILE A 253 -24.35 -21.61 22.34
C ILE A 253 -24.04 -21.53 23.85
N GLY A 254 -24.58 -20.52 24.55
CA GLY A 254 -24.38 -20.31 26.00
C GLY A 254 -23.02 -19.71 26.38
N PHE A 255 -22.32 -19.05 25.46
CA PHE A 255 -20.96 -18.53 25.62
C PHE A 255 -20.92 -17.02 25.96
N GLU A 256 -22.04 -16.44 26.38
CA GLU A 256 -22.17 -15.00 26.67
C GLU A 256 -21.44 -14.53 27.95
N LEU A 257 -20.90 -15.46 28.75
CA LEU A 257 -20.18 -15.15 29.97
C LEU A 257 -18.85 -14.42 29.67
N PRO A 258 -18.66 -13.17 30.14
CA PRO A 258 -17.46 -12.38 29.81
C PRO A 258 -16.14 -13.01 30.26
N ASP A 259 -16.13 -13.68 31.41
CA ASP A 259 -14.95 -14.38 31.93
C ASP A 259 -14.59 -15.63 31.12
N LEU A 260 -15.58 -16.39 30.65
CA LEU A 260 -15.37 -17.51 29.73
C LEU A 260 -14.80 -17.03 28.38
N VAL A 261 -15.39 -15.98 27.80
CA VAL A 261 -14.93 -15.33 26.56
C VAL A 261 -13.46 -14.90 26.70
N ASN A 262 -13.10 -14.32 27.85
CA ASN A 262 -11.76 -13.83 28.14
C ASN A 262 -10.75 -14.96 28.46
N ALA A 263 -11.18 -16.02 29.15
CA ALA A 263 -10.35 -17.16 29.52
C ALA A 263 -9.83 -17.90 28.29
N TYR A 264 -10.74 -18.16 27.34
CA TYR A 264 -10.43 -18.88 26.11
C TYR A 264 -10.10 -17.96 24.94
N GLY A 265 -10.37 -16.66 25.06
CA GLY A 265 -10.02 -15.65 24.08
C GLY A 265 -10.80 -15.81 22.77
N PHE A 266 -12.12 -16.01 22.87
CA PHE A 266 -13.02 -16.26 21.73
C PHE A 266 -12.97 -15.14 20.67
N GLY A 267 -13.51 -15.45 19.50
CA GLY A 267 -13.80 -14.50 18.42
C GLY A 267 -15.08 -14.90 17.69
N PHE A 268 -15.59 -14.03 16.82
CA PHE A 268 -16.75 -14.31 15.99
C PHE A 268 -16.46 -14.09 14.51
N VAL A 269 -16.85 -15.04 13.65
CA VAL A 269 -16.64 -14.97 12.20
C VAL A 269 -17.98 -14.70 11.49
N PRO A 270 -18.21 -13.50 10.91
CA PRO A 270 -19.46 -13.18 10.23
C PRO A 270 -19.62 -13.91 8.88
N ALA A 271 -20.83 -14.00 8.34
CA ALA A 271 -21.11 -14.71 7.09
C ALA A 271 -20.36 -14.15 5.84
N GLY A 272 -19.97 -12.87 5.88
CA GLY A 272 -19.16 -12.22 4.84
C GLY A 272 -17.65 -12.27 5.08
N TYR A 273 -17.15 -13.08 6.04
CA TYR A 273 -15.73 -13.03 6.43
C TYR A 273 -14.76 -13.36 5.28
N ARG A 274 -15.20 -14.15 4.29
CA ARG A 274 -14.38 -14.50 3.13
C ARG A 274 -14.01 -13.29 2.27
N ASP A 275 -14.80 -12.21 2.32
CA ASP A 275 -14.51 -10.96 1.63
C ASP A 275 -13.45 -10.11 2.37
N ALA A 276 -13.22 -10.42 3.66
CA ALA A 276 -12.23 -9.77 4.52
C ALA A 276 -10.89 -10.53 4.61
N ILE A 277 -10.83 -11.77 4.11
CA ILE A 277 -9.60 -12.57 4.05
C ILE A 277 -9.03 -12.50 2.64
N SER A 278 -7.70 -12.45 2.54
CA SER A 278 -7.01 -12.43 1.26
C SER A 278 -7.24 -13.70 0.44
N SER A 279 -7.21 -13.61 -0.89
CA SER A 279 -7.34 -14.80 -1.75
C SER A 279 -6.16 -15.75 -1.67
N HIS A 280 -4.98 -15.24 -1.33
CA HIS A 280 -3.79 -16.04 -1.03
C HIS A 280 -4.04 -16.98 0.15
N ASP A 281 -4.76 -16.52 1.17
CA ASP A 281 -4.98 -17.28 2.40
C ASP A 281 -6.31 -18.07 2.42
N LEU A 282 -7.28 -17.68 1.58
CA LEU A 282 -8.53 -18.42 1.39
C LEU A 282 -8.30 -19.86 0.91
N GLY A 283 -7.18 -20.15 0.25
CA GLY A 283 -6.82 -21.50 -0.19
C GLY A 283 -6.67 -22.49 0.97
N ALA A 284 -6.11 -22.05 2.11
CA ALA A 284 -5.93 -22.88 3.30
C ALA A 284 -7.27 -23.13 4.03
N LEU A 285 -8.21 -22.19 3.94
CA LEU A 285 -9.55 -22.26 4.55
C LEU A 285 -10.65 -22.67 3.56
N ALA A 286 -10.29 -23.01 2.31
CA ALA A 286 -11.25 -23.27 1.23
C ALA A 286 -12.17 -24.47 1.52
N HIS A 287 -11.70 -25.39 2.36
CA HIS A 287 -12.39 -26.62 2.72
C HIS A 287 -13.28 -26.47 3.99
N LEU A 288 -13.27 -25.31 4.64
CA LEU A 288 -13.95 -25.05 5.91
C LEU A 288 -14.87 -23.83 5.79
N ASP A 289 -16.13 -23.96 6.17
CA ASP A 289 -17.04 -22.83 6.31
C ASP A 289 -17.12 -22.36 7.77
N LEU A 290 -16.54 -21.20 8.03
CA LEU A 290 -16.52 -20.57 9.36
C LEU A 290 -17.63 -19.52 9.51
N SER A 291 -18.49 -19.36 8.51
CA SER A 291 -19.54 -18.36 8.48
C SER A 291 -20.49 -18.50 9.66
N GLY A 292 -20.58 -17.45 10.48
CA GLY A 292 -21.44 -17.40 11.67
C GLY A 292 -20.93 -18.22 12.85
N ALA A 293 -19.68 -18.70 12.82
CA ALA A 293 -19.12 -19.51 13.90
C ALA A 293 -18.45 -18.64 14.99
N VAL A 294 -18.54 -19.10 16.24
CA VAL A 294 -17.69 -18.65 17.34
C VAL A 294 -16.39 -19.43 17.27
N VAL A 295 -15.25 -18.76 17.28
CA VAL A 295 -13.93 -19.38 17.12
C VAL A 295 -13.11 -19.28 18.39
N VAL A 296 -12.35 -20.34 18.69
CA VAL A 296 -11.51 -20.48 19.89
C VAL A 296 -10.06 -20.77 19.47
N PRO A 297 -9.08 -19.94 19.84
CA PRO A 297 -7.68 -20.20 19.50
C PRO A 297 -7.10 -21.37 20.30
N ALA A 298 -6.27 -22.19 19.64
CA ALA A 298 -5.41 -23.17 20.28
C ALA A 298 -3.93 -22.76 20.10
N PHE A 299 -3.18 -22.81 21.20
CA PHE A 299 -1.82 -22.29 21.27
C PHE A 299 -0.77 -23.39 21.31
N ASP A 300 0.46 -23.09 20.87
CA ASP A 300 1.63 -23.90 21.14
C ASP A 300 2.33 -23.51 22.47
N ASP A 301 3.48 -24.13 22.77
CA ASP A 301 4.28 -23.84 23.98
C ASP A 301 4.83 -22.39 23.96
N GLY A 302 4.94 -21.76 22.78
CA GLY A 302 5.40 -20.39 22.61
C GLY A 302 4.28 -19.34 22.65
N GLY A 303 3.03 -19.76 22.87
CA GLY A 303 1.88 -18.86 22.85
C GLY A 303 1.48 -18.40 21.42
N ILE A 304 1.93 -19.12 20.40
CA ILE A 304 1.55 -18.88 19.00
C ILE A 304 0.26 -19.64 18.71
N ILE A 305 -0.67 -19.00 18.00
CA ILE A 305 -1.91 -19.66 17.54
C ILE A 305 -1.53 -20.63 16.43
N ILE A 306 -1.69 -21.92 16.70
CA ILE A 306 -1.40 -22.99 15.75
C ILE A 306 -2.65 -23.69 15.26
N ASP A 307 -3.79 -23.56 15.93
CA ASP A 307 -5.08 -24.07 15.45
C ASP A 307 -6.23 -23.18 15.94
N ILE A 308 -7.42 -23.36 15.34
CA ILE A 308 -8.66 -22.70 15.74
C ILE A 308 -9.77 -23.73 15.79
N LEU A 309 -10.47 -23.82 16.92
CA LEU A 309 -11.72 -24.56 17.04
C LEU A 309 -12.89 -23.62 16.69
N ALA A 310 -13.64 -23.94 15.65
CA ALA A 310 -14.88 -23.25 15.31
C ALA A 310 -16.07 -24.00 15.89
N VAL A 311 -16.97 -23.26 16.52
CA VAL A 311 -18.21 -23.72 17.17
C VAL A 311 -19.37 -23.03 16.46
N ARG A 312 -20.25 -23.83 15.84
CA ARG A 312 -21.45 -23.33 15.17
C ARG A 312 -22.61 -23.19 16.15
N THR A 313 -23.63 -22.43 15.76
CA THR A 313 -24.81 -22.17 16.58
C THR A 313 -25.66 -23.40 16.88
N ASP A 314 -25.50 -24.49 16.10
CA ASP A 314 -26.10 -25.80 16.35
C ASP A 314 -25.28 -26.67 17.33
N GLY A 315 -24.17 -26.13 17.87
CA GLY A 315 -23.26 -26.83 18.77
C GLY A 315 -22.24 -27.73 18.06
N THR A 316 -22.25 -27.81 16.73
CA THR A 316 -21.23 -28.57 15.99
C THR A 316 -19.88 -27.88 16.03
N THR A 317 -18.81 -28.67 16.18
CA THR A 317 -17.44 -28.16 16.30
C THR A 317 -16.55 -28.68 15.18
N VAL A 318 -15.69 -27.81 14.65
CA VAL A 318 -14.69 -28.18 13.65
C VAL A 318 -13.37 -27.47 13.95
N SER A 319 -12.26 -28.20 13.98
CA SER A 319 -10.92 -27.59 14.09
C SER A 319 -10.41 -27.23 12.69
N VAL A 320 -9.69 -26.11 12.59
CA VAL A 320 -9.10 -25.67 11.32
C VAL A 320 -8.00 -26.62 10.88
N ARG A 321 -7.24 -27.20 11.81
CA ARG A 321 -6.34 -28.32 11.56
C ARG A 321 -7.03 -29.66 11.80
N ASN A 322 -6.65 -30.64 10.97
CA ASN A 322 -7.05 -32.02 11.14
C ASN A 322 -5.84 -32.95 10.86
N PRO A 323 -5.30 -33.65 11.87
CA PRO A 323 -5.79 -33.73 13.24
C PRO A 323 -5.63 -32.40 14.00
N ALA A 324 -6.55 -32.13 14.91
CA ALA A 324 -6.61 -30.88 15.70
C ALA A 324 -5.29 -30.65 16.46
N ASP A 325 -4.76 -29.43 16.57
CA ASP A 325 -3.43 -29.19 17.18
C ASP A 325 -3.49 -28.05 18.20
N GLY A 326 -2.46 -27.94 19.06
CA GLY A 326 -2.40 -26.91 20.11
C GLY A 326 -3.32 -27.14 21.31
N LEU A 327 -3.24 -26.21 22.27
CA LEU A 327 -3.96 -26.23 23.54
C LEU A 327 -4.98 -25.10 23.59
N LEU A 328 -6.25 -25.46 23.78
CA LEU A 328 -7.32 -24.50 24.08
C LEU A 328 -7.21 -24.01 25.53
N GLY A 329 -7.67 -22.80 25.82
CA GLY A 329 -7.72 -22.30 27.20
C GLY A 329 -6.35 -22.18 27.86
N HIS A 330 -5.30 -21.86 27.09
CA HIS A 330 -3.91 -21.74 27.57
C HIS A 330 -3.77 -20.90 28.85
N ARG A 331 -4.57 -19.84 29.01
CA ARG A 331 -4.60 -18.98 30.21
C ARG A 331 -5.05 -19.71 31.48
N ILE A 332 -5.95 -20.68 31.36
CA ILE A 332 -6.47 -21.48 32.47
C ILE A 332 -5.35 -22.40 32.97
N VAL A 333 -4.64 -23.04 32.04
CA VAL A 333 -3.54 -23.95 32.35
C VAL A 333 -2.37 -23.23 33.04
N SER A 334 -2.12 -21.96 32.70
CA SER A 334 -1.12 -21.14 33.40
C SER A 334 -1.58 -20.59 34.74
N ALA A 335 -2.89 -20.60 35.03
CA ALA A 335 -3.47 -19.98 36.23
C ALA A 335 -3.79 -20.98 37.35
N PHE A 336 -3.97 -22.27 37.02
CA PHE A 336 -4.39 -23.29 37.98
C PHE A 336 -3.50 -24.52 37.91
N ASP A 337 -3.12 -25.05 39.08
CA ASP A 337 -2.42 -26.34 39.22
C ASP A 337 -3.39 -27.53 39.36
N GLU A 338 -4.68 -27.26 39.58
CA GLU A 338 -5.75 -28.26 39.57
C GLU A 338 -6.78 -27.92 38.49
N LEU A 339 -7.06 -28.85 37.57
CA LEU A 339 -7.98 -28.63 36.45
C LEU A 339 -9.18 -29.57 36.46
N VAL A 340 -10.32 -29.12 35.94
CA VAL A 340 -11.46 -29.98 35.57
C VAL A 340 -11.46 -30.15 34.05
N VAL A 341 -11.14 -31.34 33.55
CA VAL A 341 -11.05 -31.64 32.12
C VAL A 341 -12.40 -32.14 31.60
N VAL A 342 -12.94 -31.46 30.60
CA VAL A 342 -14.21 -31.78 29.93
C VAL A 342 -13.99 -31.94 28.41
N ASP A 343 -14.85 -32.72 27.76
CA ASP A 343 -14.86 -32.93 26.30
C ASP A 343 -16.14 -32.44 25.60
N ASP A 344 -17.09 -31.87 26.35
CA ASP A 344 -18.35 -31.31 25.84
C ASP A 344 -18.47 -29.83 26.21
N LEU A 345 -18.90 -29.02 25.24
CA LEU A 345 -19.06 -27.57 25.40
C LEU A 345 -20.15 -27.20 26.43
N ARG A 346 -21.19 -28.04 26.58
CA ARG A 346 -22.26 -27.80 27.55
C ARG A 346 -21.76 -27.98 28.97
N ASP A 347 -20.90 -28.96 29.19
CA ASP A 347 -20.24 -29.19 30.48
C ASP A 347 -19.31 -28.00 30.82
N LEU A 348 -18.56 -27.49 29.84
CA LEU A 348 -17.75 -26.27 30.02
C LEU A 348 -18.59 -25.07 30.48
N VAL A 349 -19.67 -24.76 29.75
CA VAL A 349 -20.56 -23.62 30.05
C VAL A 349 -21.24 -23.80 31.40
N ALA A 350 -21.75 -24.99 31.70
CA ALA A 350 -22.45 -25.26 32.95
C ALA A 350 -21.53 -25.02 34.16
N LEU A 351 -20.28 -25.47 34.10
CA LEU A 351 -19.32 -25.29 35.19
C LEU A 351 -18.86 -23.83 35.31
N PHE A 352 -18.69 -23.11 34.20
CA PHE A 352 -18.42 -21.67 34.24
C PHE A 352 -19.60 -20.87 34.82
N ARG A 353 -20.84 -21.21 34.49
CA ARG A 353 -22.03 -20.61 35.12
C ARG A 353 -22.12 -20.92 36.61
N ALA A 354 -21.66 -22.11 37.03
CA ALA A 354 -21.58 -22.52 38.42
C ALA A 354 -20.38 -21.90 39.19
N GLY A 355 -19.62 -20.99 38.57
CA GLY A 355 -18.49 -20.31 39.23
C GLY A 355 -17.14 -21.02 39.16
N GLN A 356 -17.06 -22.22 38.56
CA GLN A 356 -15.76 -22.87 38.35
C GLN A 356 -14.98 -22.21 37.21
N ARG A 357 -13.70 -21.90 37.44
CA ARG A 357 -12.82 -21.19 36.47
C ARG A 357 -11.62 -22.02 36.03
N ASN A 358 -11.36 -23.16 36.68
CA ASN A 358 -10.29 -24.09 36.38
C ASN A 358 -10.71 -25.22 35.40
N VAL A 359 -11.70 -24.95 34.54
CA VAL A 359 -12.27 -25.94 33.63
C VAL A 359 -11.54 -25.86 32.29
N LEU A 360 -10.98 -26.98 31.83
CA LEU A 360 -10.25 -27.10 30.57
C LEU A 360 -11.03 -27.96 29.57
N LEU A 361 -11.18 -27.46 28.35
CA LEU A 361 -11.86 -28.14 27.26
C LEU A 361 -10.83 -28.85 26.39
N MET A 362 -11.01 -30.16 26.19
CA MET A 362 -10.13 -30.98 25.36
C MET A 362 -10.92 -31.66 24.24
N ARG A 363 -10.34 -31.74 23.04
CA ARG A 363 -11.00 -32.31 21.84
C ARG A 363 -10.81 -33.83 21.77
N GLY A 364 -11.14 -34.52 22.87
CA GLY A 364 -11.06 -35.98 23.01
C GLY A 364 -9.66 -36.52 23.36
N LEU A 365 -9.53 -37.85 23.39
CA LEU A 365 -8.34 -38.56 23.88
C LEU A 365 -7.06 -38.19 23.12
N SER A 366 -7.10 -38.08 21.79
CA SER A 366 -5.91 -37.76 20.98
C SER A 366 -5.41 -36.32 21.20
N ASP A 367 -6.28 -35.39 21.57
CA ASP A 367 -5.90 -34.02 21.94
C ASP A 367 -5.25 -33.98 23.33
N VAL A 368 -5.77 -34.79 24.27
CA VAL A 368 -5.16 -34.99 25.60
C VAL A 368 -3.77 -35.60 25.48
N GLN A 369 -3.61 -36.68 24.74
CA GLN A 369 -2.32 -37.36 24.58
C GLN A 369 -1.23 -36.43 24.04
N ARG A 370 -1.58 -35.51 23.13
CA ARG A 370 -0.64 -34.54 22.55
C ARG A 370 -0.28 -33.39 23.49
N ASN A 371 -1.20 -33.01 24.36
CA ASN A 371 -1.00 -31.89 25.28
C ASN A 371 -0.65 -32.32 26.71
N ALA A 372 -0.64 -33.61 27.04
CA ALA A 372 -0.38 -34.11 28.40
C ALA A 372 0.94 -33.57 28.97
N ASP A 373 2.04 -33.70 28.23
CA ASP A 373 3.35 -33.17 28.65
C ASP A 373 3.33 -31.65 28.84
N ARG A 374 2.57 -30.93 28.00
CA ARG A 374 2.41 -29.48 28.09
C ARG A 374 1.66 -29.07 29.36
N LEU A 375 0.62 -29.81 29.73
CA LEU A 375 -0.11 -29.59 30.99
C LEU A 375 0.83 -29.79 32.20
N ALA A 376 1.60 -30.88 32.21
CA ALA A 376 2.55 -31.17 33.28
C ALA A 376 3.64 -30.10 33.40
N ARG A 377 4.24 -29.69 32.27
CA ARG A 377 5.24 -28.60 32.24
C ARG A 377 4.70 -27.24 32.67
N SER A 378 3.40 -27.01 32.51
CA SER A 378 2.74 -25.77 32.92
C SER A 378 2.42 -25.73 34.42
N GLY A 379 2.72 -26.80 35.17
CA GLY A 379 2.56 -26.86 36.62
C GLY A 379 1.24 -27.48 37.08
N VAL A 380 0.47 -28.08 36.18
CA VAL A 380 -0.74 -28.85 36.53
C VAL A 380 -0.33 -30.11 37.28
N ARG A 381 -0.85 -30.30 38.49
CA ARG A 381 -0.56 -31.44 39.37
C ARG A 381 -1.75 -32.38 39.52
N MET A 382 -2.97 -31.86 39.39
CA MET A 382 -4.21 -32.63 39.52
C MET A 382 -5.17 -32.33 38.37
N ALA A 383 -5.87 -33.36 37.86
CA ALA A 383 -6.95 -33.21 36.89
C ALA A 383 -8.17 -34.06 37.26
N GLU A 384 -9.31 -33.42 37.48
CA GLU A 384 -10.61 -34.10 37.54
C GLU A 384 -11.15 -34.30 36.11
N VAL A 385 -11.26 -35.55 35.66
CA VAL A 385 -11.67 -35.91 34.30
C VAL A 385 -13.16 -36.21 34.27
N ARG A 386 -13.92 -35.38 33.55
CA ARG A 386 -15.37 -35.51 33.33
C ARG A 386 -15.67 -35.65 31.83
N CYS A 387 -15.14 -36.70 31.22
CA CYS A 387 -15.21 -36.95 29.78
C CYS A 387 -15.93 -38.27 29.46
N ILE A 388 -16.27 -38.51 28.20
CA ILE A 388 -16.83 -39.79 27.74
C ILE A 388 -15.79 -40.92 27.90
N GLN A 389 -14.53 -40.65 27.57
CA GLN A 389 -13.40 -41.59 27.69
C GLN A 389 -12.56 -41.28 28.93
N ALA A 390 -13.21 -41.15 30.09
CA ALA A 390 -12.58 -40.61 31.29
C ALA A 390 -11.41 -41.47 31.78
N ASP A 391 -11.50 -42.79 31.69
CA ASP A 391 -10.45 -43.71 32.15
C ASP A 391 -9.20 -43.64 31.26
N GLU A 392 -9.37 -43.59 29.94
CA GLU A 392 -8.26 -43.47 28.98
C GLU A 392 -7.57 -42.10 29.08
N ILE A 393 -8.36 -41.03 29.22
CA ILE A 393 -7.87 -39.67 29.41
C ILE A 393 -7.12 -39.56 30.75
N ALA A 394 -7.69 -40.10 31.83
CA ALA A 394 -7.04 -40.14 33.13
C ALA A 394 -5.76 -40.99 33.11
N GLY A 395 -5.70 -42.04 32.29
CA GLY A 395 -4.50 -42.83 32.03
C GLY A 395 -3.41 -42.00 31.34
N ALA A 396 -3.76 -41.25 30.28
CA ALA A 396 -2.83 -40.42 29.54
C ALA A 396 -2.21 -39.31 30.40
N LEU A 397 -3.00 -38.68 31.29
CA LEU A 397 -2.51 -37.64 32.20
C LEU A 397 -1.63 -38.22 33.33
N ARG A 398 -1.97 -39.40 33.87
CA ARG A 398 -1.12 -40.08 34.86
C ARG A 398 0.25 -40.46 34.30
N ALA A 399 0.32 -40.82 33.01
CA ALA A 399 1.58 -41.18 32.36
C ALA A 399 2.62 -40.06 32.38
N VAL A 400 2.18 -38.79 32.49
CA VAL A 400 3.05 -37.61 32.55
C VAL A 400 3.17 -37.01 33.96
N GLY A 401 2.67 -37.74 34.99
CA GLY A 401 2.81 -37.34 36.39
C GLY A 401 1.71 -36.43 36.94
N ILE A 402 0.58 -36.28 36.24
CA ILE A 402 -0.59 -35.54 36.74
C ILE A 402 -1.49 -36.53 37.51
N GLU A 403 -1.79 -36.23 38.77
CA GLU A 403 -2.77 -36.99 39.54
C GLU A 403 -4.17 -36.81 38.94
N THR A 404 -4.99 -37.87 38.94
CA THR A 404 -6.32 -37.80 38.30
C THR A 404 -7.44 -38.33 39.18
N ARG A 405 -8.61 -37.69 39.08
CA ARG A 405 -9.87 -38.15 39.66
C ARG A 405 -10.91 -38.25 38.54
N VAL A 406 -11.66 -39.34 38.46
CA VAL A 406 -12.73 -39.48 37.48
C VAL A 406 -14.04 -38.98 38.09
N GLY A 407 -14.67 -37.98 37.47
CA GLY A 407 -15.93 -37.39 37.90
C GLY A 407 -17.09 -37.74 36.95
N SER A 408 -18.33 -37.66 37.44
CA SER A 408 -19.52 -37.84 36.62
C SER A 408 -19.80 -36.62 35.73
N ARG A 409 -20.21 -36.83 34.48
CA ARG A 409 -20.71 -35.75 33.60
C ARG A 409 -21.91 -35.05 34.22
N THR A 410 -22.05 -33.76 33.97
CA THR A 410 -23.15 -32.93 34.47
C THR A 410 -24.40 -33.24 33.65
N SER A 411 -25.32 -34.06 34.17
CA SER A 411 -26.54 -34.47 33.45
C SER A 411 -27.67 -33.43 33.50
N SER A 412 -27.52 -32.35 34.27
CA SER A 412 -28.47 -31.22 34.32
C SER A 412 -27.81 -29.98 34.93
N VAL A 413 -28.27 -28.79 34.51
CA VAL A 413 -27.89 -27.50 35.10
C VAL A 413 -28.56 -27.40 36.48
N PRO A 414 -27.83 -27.36 37.61
CA PRO A 414 -28.44 -27.20 38.91
C PRO A 414 -28.95 -25.77 39.08
N GLU A 415 -30.22 -25.62 39.46
CA GLU A 415 -30.89 -24.33 39.69
C GLU A 415 -30.55 -23.69 41.06
N ALA A 416 -29.53 -24.21 41.75
CA ALA A 416 -29.06 -23.62 43.00
C ALA A 416 -27.55 -23.86 43.16
N LEU A 417 -26.79 -22.78 43.32
CA LEU A 417 -25.94 -22.54 44.50
C LEU A 417 -25.15 -21.25 44.28
N ALA A 418 -25.65 -20.18 44.92
CA ALA A 418 -24.82 -19.11 45.42
C ALA A 418 -23.94 -19.67 46.56
N GLN A 419 -22.76 -19.05 46.71
CA GLN A 419 -21.77 -19.18 47.80
C GLN A 419 -20.59 -20.14 47.54
N ALA A 420 -19.51 -19.57 47.01
CA ALA A 420 -18.15 -19.79 47.49
C ALA A 420 -17.33 -18.50 47.27
N ASP A 421 -16.64 -18.09 48.33
CA ASP A 421 -15.89 -16.83 48.49
C ASP A 421 -14.54 -16.80 47.77
N ASP A 422 -14.06 -15.56 47.59
CA ASP A 422 -12.71 -15.06 47.32
C ASP A 422 -12.05 -15.32 45.95
N SER A 423 -12.27 -14.33 45.08
CA SER A 423 -11.36 -13.75 44.08
C SER A 423 -10.18 -14.61 43.60
N VAL A 424 -10.41 -15.40 42.54
CA VAL A 424 -9.36 -15.73 41.58
C VAL A 424 -9.79 -15.15 40.23
N ALA A 425 -9.45 -13.89 40.01
CA ALA A 425 -9.61 -13.25 38.71
C ALA A 425 -8.62 -13.89 37.73
N LEU A 426 -9.13 -14.44 36.62
CA LEU A 426 -8.31 -14.81 35.47
C LEU A 426 -7.55 -13.57 34.97
N PRO A 427 -6.28 -13.68 34.55
CA PRO A 427 -5.52 -12.54 34.06
C PRO A 427 -6.20 -11.95 32.83
N VAL A 428 -6.50 -10.65 32.94
CA VAL A 428 -7.24 -9.85 31.97
C VAL A 428 -6.51 -9.82 30.60
N ALA A 429 -7.24 -9.54 29.51
CA ALA A 429 -6.70 -9.37 28.16
C ALA A 429 -5.43 -8.48 28.13
N ALA A 430 -4.43 -8.81 27.30
CA ALA A 430 -3.16 -8.08 27.26
C ALA A 430 -3.29 -6.60 26.83
N ALA A 431 -4.45 -6.19 26.32
CA ALA A 431 -4.78 -4.79 26.08
C ALA A 431 -5.01 -3.99 27.39
N ASP A 432 -5.34 -4.65 28.50
CA ASP A 432 -5.57 -4.02 29.82
C ASP A 432 -4.33 -4.09 30.74
N LEU A 433 -3.21 -4.67 30.26
CA LEU A 433 -1.96 -4.78 31.03
C LEU A 433 -1.06 -3.54 30.91
N LEU A 434 -1.15 -2.82 29.80
CA LEU A 434 -0.31 -1.67 29.49
C LEU A 434 -0.93 -0.39 30.05
N GLU A 435 -0.52 -0.01 31.26
CA GLU A 435 -0.85 1.28 31.84
C GLU A 435 0.01 2.36 31.14
N LEU A 436 -0.60 3.26 30.37
CA LEU A 436 0.10 4.44 29.87
C LEU A 436 0.44 5.34 31.07
N VAL A 437 1.73 5.47 31.38
CA VAL A 437 2.24 6.28 32.49
C VAL A 437 2.42 7.72 32.07
N GLU A 438 3.05 7.91 30.92
CA GLU A 438 3.49 9.22 30.44
C GLU A 438 3.58 9.18 28.92
N ARG A 439 3.04 10.21 28.28
CA ARG A 439 3.28 10.49 26.87
C ARG A 439 4.13 11.76 26.81
N ASN A 440 5.27 11.68 26.13
CA ASN A 440 6.19 12.78 25.98
C ASN A 440 6.25 13.21 24.51
N ASP A 441 5.46 14.23 24.17
CA ASP A 441 5.36 14.76 22.81
C ASP A 441 6.65 15.41 22.30
N ALA A 442 7.47 15.98 23.20
CA ALA A 442 8.76 16.60 22.82
C ALA A 442 9.81 15.58 22.36
N THR A 443 9.72 14.33 22.84
CA THR A 443 10.62 13.22 22.49
C THR A 443 9.95 12.17 21.60
N GLN A 444 8.68 12.38 21.24
CA GLN A 444 7.82 11.41 20.56
C GLN A 444 7.92 10.00 21.17
N SER A 445 7.83 9.91 22.50
CA SER A 445 7.89 8.63 23.20
C SER A 445 6.71 8.44 24.14
N ALA A 446 6.29 7.20 24.29
CA ALA A 446 5.25 6.77 25.22
C ALA A 446 5.85 5.80 26.23
N THR A 447 5.55 6.05 27.50
CA THR A 447 5.97 5.21 28.62
C THR A 447 4.79 4.38 29.08
N TYR A 448 4.92 3.06 28.97
CA TYR A 448 3.93 2.10 29.45
C TYR A 448 4.47 1.32 30.64
N ARG A 449 3.60 0.95 31.58
CA ARG A 449 3.93 0.13 32.74
C ARG A 449 3.09 -1.14 32.71
N VAL A 450 3.76 -2.26 33.00
CA VAL A 450 3.11 -3.54 33.29
C VAL A 450 3.72 -4.09 34.58
N GLY A 451 3.01 -3.95 35.70
CA GLY A 451 3.53 -4.30 37.02
C GLY A 451 4.81 -3.52 37.37
N SER A 452 5.92 -4.23 37.58
CA SER A 452 7.24 -3.65 37.90
C SER A 452 8.10 -3.31 36.68
N ILE A 453 7.61 -3.56 35.47
CA ILE A 453 8.32 -3.36 34.21
C ILE A 453 7.83 -2.05 33.57
N VAL A 454 8.78 -1.21 33.15
CA VAL A 454 8.49 0.04 32.44
C VAL A 454 9.06 -0.04 31.03
N TYR A 455 8.22 0.23 30.04
CA TYR A 455 8.54 0.31 28.63
C TYR A 455 8.55 1.78 28.21
N VAL A 456 9.61 2.25 27.57
CA VAL A 456 9.65 3.54 26.89
C VAL A 456 9.80 3.24 25.40
N VAL A 457 8.81 3.63 24.61
CA VAL A 457 8.70 3.25 23.20
C VAL A 457 8.51 4.50 22.34
N GLU A 458 9.23 4.58 21.23
CA GLU A 458 9.06 5.60 20.20
C GLU A 458 7.65 5.52 19.61
N ILE A 459 6.97 6.66 19.45
CA ILE A 459 5.66 6.75 18.82
C ILE A 459 5.86 6.70 17.30
N PRO A 460 5.33 5.69 16.58
CA PRO A 460 5.52 5.55 15.14
C PRO A 460 4.82 6.67 14.39
N ILE A 461 5.46 7.18 13.33
CA ILE A 461 4.84 8.07 12.35
C ILE A 461 4.27 7.20 11.22
N GLY A 462 2.95 7.20 11.04
CA GLY A 462 2.27 6.34 10.06
C GLY A 462 2.38 4.84 10.40
N ASP A 463 2.44 3.96 9.41
CA ASP A 463 2.40 2.51 9.66
C ASP A 463 3.74 1.88 10.11
N GLU A 464 4.77 2.68 10.44
CA GLU A 464 6.09 2.17 10.83
C GLU A 464 6.00 1.21 12.03
N SER A 465 6.64 0.05 11.90
CA SER A 465 6.70 -0.97 12.95
C SER A 465 8.09 -1.13 13.58
N THR A 466 9.11 -0.48 13.02
CA THR A 466 10.49 -0.47 13.55
C THR A 466 10.67 0.69 14.51
N LEU A 467 10.68 0.39 15.81
CA LEU A 467 10.66 1.39 16.87
C LEU A 467 11.82 1.20 17.84
N GLU A 468 12.30 2.29 18.42
CA GLU A 468 13.19 2.23 19.56
C GLU A 468 12.39 1.82 20.81
N VAL A 469 12.77 0.69 21.42
CA VAL A 469 12.13 0.14 22.62
C VAL A 469 13.15 0.06 23.74
N LYS A 470 12.87 0.70 24.88
CA LYS A 470 13.65 0.61 26.11
C LYS A 470 12.82 -0.03 27.22
N VAL A 471 13.35 -1.08 27.83
CA VAL A 471 12.74 -1.77 28.97
C VAL A 471 13.56 -1.50 30.22
N ARG A 472 12.88 -1.08 31.28
CA ARG A 472 13.44 -0.91 32.62
C ARG A 472 12.76 -1.88 33.57
N ALA A 473 13.56 -2.72 34.22
CA ALA A 473 13.12 -3.65 35.26
C ALA A 473 14.21 -3.79 36.33
N HIS A 474 13.82 -3.86 37.60
CA HIS A 474 14.72 -4.04 38.75
C HIS A 474 15.93 -3.06 38.77
N GLY A 475 15.72 -1.79 38.39
CA GLY A 475 16.77 -0.76 38.39
C GLY A 475 17.79 -0.85 37.24
N ARG A 476 17.59 -1.75 36.27
CA ARG A 476 18.44 -1.92 35.08
C ARG A 476 17.66 -1.61 33.81
N VAL A 477 18.35 -1.20 32.74
CA VAL A 477 17.76 -0.78 31.47
C VAL A 477 18.38 -1.57 30.31
N GLN A 478 17.55 -2.03 29.40
CA GLN A 478 17.95 -2.63 28.12
C GLN A 478 17.14 -1.98 27.00
N GLY A 479 17.78 -1.55 25.91
CA GLY A 479 17.09 -0.98 24.75
C GLY A 479 17.71 -1.42 23.43
N ASP A 480 16.89 -1.44 22.39
CA ASP A 480 17.27 -1.78 21.01
C ASP A 480 16.24 -1.18 20.04
N ARG A 481 16.61 -1.01 18.77
CA ARG A 481 15.68 -0.63 17.71
C ARG A 481 15.20 -1.89 17.00
N ILE A 482 13.92 -2.19 17.12
CA ILE A 482 13.34 -3.47 16.67
C ILE A 482 12.06 -3.27 15.88
N ASP A 483 11.86 -4.12 14.89
CA ASP A 483 10.59 -4.24 14.19
C ASP A 483 9.59 -5.05 15.05
N LEU A 484 8.66 -4.34 15.69
CA LEU A 484 7.60 -4.92 16.51
C LEU A 484 6.62 -5.76 15.68
N ALA A 485 6.56 -5.62 14.35
CA ALA A 485 5.75 -6.50 13.51
C ALA A 485 6.43 -7.86 13.25
N VAL A 486 7.77 -7.92 13.31
CA VAL A 486 8.56 -9.11 12.99
C VAL A 486 8.79 -10.01 14.22
N PRO A 487 8.24 -11.25 14.25
CA PRO A 487 8.34 -12.15 15.41
C PRO A 487 9.77 -12.45 15.86
N ALA A 488 10.67 -12.73 14.91
CA ALA A 488 12.05 -13.06 15.22
C ALA A 488 12.80 -11.92 15.95
N GLN A 489 12.46 -10.66 15.66
CA GLN A 489 13.08 -9.51 16.33
C GLN A 489 12.53 -9.31 17.75
N ARG A 490 11.21 -9.50 17.94
CA ARG A 490 10.59 -9.49 19.28
C ARG A 490 11.17 -10.57 20.19
N GLN A 491 11.31 -11.80 19.69
CA GLN A 491 11.90 -12.93 20.43
C GLN A 491 13.35 -12.66 20.83
N ARG A 492 14.16 -12.15 19.89
CA ARG A 492 15.55 -11.77 20.15
C ARG A 492 15.65 -10.70 21.24
N PHE A 493 14.81 -9.67 21.16
CA PHE A 493 14.79 -8.60 22.15
C PHE A 493 14.29 -9.07 23.51
N ALA A 494 13.21 -9.86 23.56
CA ALA A 494 12.69 -10.45 24.79
C ALA A 494 13.73 -11.35 25.49
N ALA A 495 14.48 -12.15 24.73
CA ALA A 495 15.58 -12.95 25.25
C ALA A 495 16.72 -12.09 25.84
N ASN A 496 17.01 -10.93 25.25
CA ASN A 496 17.99 -9.98 25.78
C ASN A 496 17.49 -9.29 27.06
N VAL A 497 16.21 -8.89 27.09
CA VAL A 497 15.55 -8.29 28.26
C VAL A 497 15.43 -9.28 29.42
N ALA A 498 15.35 -10.58 29.15
CA ALA A 498 15.28 -11.61 30.20
C ALA A 498 16.50 -11.61 31.14
N ARG A 499 17.65 -11.07 30.69
CA ARG A 499 18.84 -10.84 31.53
C ARG A 499 18.61 -9.84 32.66
N LEU A 500 17.51 -9.09 32.62
CA LEU A 500 17.07 -8.18 33.68
C LEU A 500 16.26 -8.88 34.79
N GLY A 501 16.02 -10.21 34.69
CA GLY A 501 15.25 -10.97 35.67
C GLY A 501 13.75 -11.07 35.37
N VAL A 502 13.35 -10.76 34.14
CA VAL A 502 11.96 -10.81 33.67
C VAL A 502 11.77 -12.01 32.73
N ALA A 503 10.62 -12.69 32.78
CA ALA A 503 10.34 -13.80 31.87
C ALA A 503 10.26 -13.32 30.41
N ALA A 504 11.04 -13.92 29.51
CA ALA A 504 11.05 -13.57 28.08
C ALA A 504 9.65 -13.67 27.43
N VAL A 505 8.89 -14.69 27.81
CA VAL A 505 7.52 -14.92 27.32
C VAL A 505 6.59 -13.74 27.68
N ALA A 506 6.70 -13.22 28.90
CA ALA A 506 5.91 -12.06 29.34
C ALA A 506 6.30 -10.79 28.55
N VAL A 507 7.61 -10.58 28.34
CA VAL A 507 8.10 -9.44 27.57
C VAL A 507 7.62 -9.51 26.11
N GLU A 508 7.68 -10.68 25.47
CA GLU A 508 7.19 -10.86 24.11
C GLU A 508 5.70 -10.55 23.97
N GLN A 509 4.88 -10.96 24.94
CA GLN A 509 3.46 -10.63 24.99
C GLN A 509 3.21 -9.12 25.13
N HIS A 510 3.99 -8.43 25.97
CA HIS A 510 3.89 -6.97 26.11
C HIS A 510 4.29 -6.25 24.81
N LEU A 511 5.33 -6.72 24.11
CA LEU A 511 5.78 -6.15 22.83
C LEU A 511 4.74 -6.28 21.72
N ILE A 512 3.97 -7.39 21.71
CA ILE A 512 2.86 -7.58 20.75
C ILE A 512 1.78 -6.54 20.98
N ALA A 513 1.39 -6.30 22.24
CA ALA A 513 0.37 -5.32 22.59
C ALA A 513 0.85 -3.86 22.41
N LEU A 514 2.14 -3.61 22.60
CA LEU A 514 2.76 -2.29 22.49
C LEU A 514 2.61 -1.66 21.11
N LEU A 515 2.74 -2.44 20.02
CA LEU A 515 2.62 -1.88 18.66
C LEU A 515 1.23 -1.27 18.43
N ASP A 516 0.17 -1.99 18.80
CA ASP A 516 -1.20 -1.50 18.65
C ASP A 516 -1.50 -0.36 19.63
N ALA A 517 -1.01 -0.45 20.88
CA ALA A 517 -1.19 0.61 21.88
C ALA A 517 -0.51 1.92 21.45
N VAL A 518 0.73 1.86 20.96
CA VAL A 518 1.47 3.06 20.53
C VAL A 518 0.90 3.60 19.21
N ARG A 519 0.37 2.74 18.32
CA ARG A 519 -0.40 3.17 17.13
C ARG A 519 -1.69 3.88 17.50
N GLN A 520 -2.37 3.49 18.57
CA GLN A 520 -3.57 4.21 19.05
C GLN A 520 -3.23 5.59 19.65
N LEU A 521 -1.97 5.83 20.02
CA LEU A 521 -1.48 7.16 20.39
C LEU A 521 -1.16 8.03 19.18
N GLN A 522 -1.21 7.48 17.96
CA GLN A 522 -1.19 8.28 16.75
C GLN A 522 -2.42 9.16 16.77
N VAL A 523 -2.17 10.45 16.93
CA VAL A 523 -3.20 11.44 16.70
C VAL A 523 -3.45 11.41 15.18
N PRO A 524 -4.70 11.23 14.70
CA PRO A 524 -5.02 11.53 13.32
C PRO A 524 -4.50 12.94 13.07
N VAL A 525 -3.68 13.15 12.04
CA VAL A 525 -3.32 14.51 11.63
C VAL A 525 -4.55 15.11 10.96
N GLU A 526 -5.58 15.39 11.75
CA GLU A 526 -6.39 16.58 11.50
C GLU A 526 -5.39 17.74 11.42
N ALA A 527 -5.55 18.58 10.39
CA ALA A 527 -4.74 19.77 10.17
C ALA A 527 -4.40 20.39 11.52
N SER A 528 -3.12 20.27 11.92
CA SER A 528 -2.65 20.58 13.28
C SER A 528 -3.34 21.84 13.73
N ALA A 529 -4.12 21.76 14.82
CA ALA A 529 -4.67 22.95 15.45
C ALA A 529 -3.50 23.95 15.59
N PRO A 530 -3.70 25.22 15.19
CA PRO A 530 -2.62 26.19 15.16
C PRO A 530 -1.95 26.23 16.53
N VAL A 531 -0.63 25.97 16.55
CA VAL A 531 0.15 25.99 17.79
C VAL A 531 -0.02 27.38 18.41
N ALA A 532 -0.69 27.44 19.56
CA ALA A 532 -0.94 28.69 20.25
C ALA A 532 0.39 29.37 20.59
N VAL A 533 0.58 30.59 20.08
CA VAL A 533 1.72 31.44 20.41
C VAL A 533 1.45 32.03 21.79
N SER A 534 2.46 32.05 22.67
CA SER A 534 2.31 32.69 23.98
C SER A 534 2.19 34.21 23.81
N ASN A 535 1.49 34.90 24.72
CA ASN A 535 1.29 36.36 24.61
C ASN A 535 2.62 37.14 24.54
N ASP A 536 3.65 36.72 25.29
CA ASP A 536 4.97 37.37 25.31
C ASP A 536 5.74 37.15 23.98
N ASP A 537 5.63 35.94 23.41
CA ASP A 537 6.24 35.62 22.11
C ASP A 537 5.51 36.33 20.96
N GLU A 538 4.19 36.50 21.09
CA GLU A 538 3.35 37.19 20.11
C GLU A 538 3.72 38.67 20.00
N ASP A 539 3.84 39.38 21.12
CA ASP A 539 4.24 40.79 21.13
C ASP A 539 5.64 41.01 20.53
N THR A 540 6.58 40.13 20.87
CA THR A 540 7.95 40.19 20.37
C THR A 540 8.00 39.94 18.86
N ALA A 541 7.23 38.97 18.38
CA ALA A 541 7.15 38.63 16.96
C ALA A 541 6.42 39.71 16.14
N LEU A 542 5.30 40.24 16.64
CA LEU A 542 4.58 41.36 16.02
C LEU A 542 5.43 42.63 15.95
N SER A 543 6.22 42.91 17.00
CA SER A 543 7.18 44.01 17.00
C SER A 543 8.21 43.87 15.88
N LEU A 544 8.70 42.65 15.64
CA LEU A 544 9.61 42.37 14.53
C LEU A 544 8.88 42.52 13.17
N LEU A 545 7.68 41.94 13.01
CA LEU A 545 6.88 42.01 11.78
C LEU A 545 6.51 43.44 11.36
N ARG A 546 6.38 44.36 12.31
CA ARG A 546 6.09 45.78 12.07
C ARG A 546 7.35 46.63 11.83
N SER A 547 8.54 46.04 11.91
CA SER A 547 9.81 46.75 11.78
C SER A 547 10.07 47.13 10.31
N PRO A 548 10.34 48.40 9.97
CA PRO A 548 10.59 48.81 8.58
C PRO A 548 11.86 48.19 7.97
N ASP A 549 12.77 47.74 8.82
CA ASP A 549 14.02 47.03 8.50
C ASP A 549 13.92 45.52 8.77
N LEU A 550 12.72 44.92 8.68
CA LEU A 550 12.42 43.53 9.01
C LEU A 550 13.45 42.53 8.46
N LEU A 551 13.70 42.55 7.14
CA LEU A 551 14.66 41.64 6.50
C LEU A 551 16.11 41.87 6.93
N ASP A 552 16.45 43.09 7.33
CA ASP A 552 17.79 43.41 7.84
C ASP A 552 18.00 42.81 9.21
N ARG A 553 16.98 42.92 10.07
CA ARG A 553 16.97 42.30 11.39
C ARG A 553 17.01 40.77 11.28
N ILE A 554 16.27 40.17 10.35
CA ILE A 554 16.34 38.73 10.06
C ILE A 554 17.77 38.34 9.60
N ALA A 555 18.39 39.12 8.72
CA ALA A 555 19.76 38.86 8.27
C ALA A 555 20.79 38.98 9.41
N THR A 556 20.58 39.93 10.34
CA THR A 556 21.39 40.08 11.57
C THR A 556 21.17 38.91 12.53
N ASP A 557 19.95 38.40 12.66
CA ASP A 557 19.67 37.21 13.47
C ASP A 557 20.36 35.97 12.91
N LEU A 558 20.31 35.76 11.59
CA LEU A 558 21.07 34.68 10.91
C LEU A 558 22.59 34.83 11.08
N GLU A 559 23.10 36.06 11.08
CA GLU A 559 24.51 36.34 11.37
C GLU A 559 24.88 36.01 12.81
N ALA A 560 24.03 36.41 13.76
CA ALA A 560 24.19 36.04 15.16
C ALA A 560 24.17 34.52 15.31
N LEU A 561 23.34 33.78 14.57
CA LEU A 561 23.28 32.32 14.60
C LEU A 561 24.48 31.58 13.97
N GLY A 562 25.41 32.31 13.34
CA GLY A 562 26.67 31.76 12.83
C GLY A 562 26.83 31.77 11.32
N TRP A 563 26.00 32.51 10.58
CA TRP A 563 26.17 32.71 9.15
C TRP A 563 26.71 34.13 8.87
N PRO A 564 28.02 34.39 8.95
CA PRO A 564 28.58 35.72 8.72
C PRO A 564 28.52 36.12 7.24
N GLY A 565 28.35 37.41 6.93
CA GLY A 565 28.37 37.88 5.53
C GLY A 565 27.12 37.49 4.72
N GLU A 566 27.25 37.34 3.39
CA GLU A 566 26.21 36.81 2.48
C GLU A 566 24.79 37.39 2.68
N ARG A 567 24.71 38.71 2.86
CA ARG A 567 23.48 39.42 3.27
C ARG A 567 22.29 39.17 2.35
N GLU A 568 22.51 39.24 1.03
CA GLU A 568 21.43 39.03 0.05
C GLU A 568 21.00 37.56 -0.02
N ALA A 569 21.93 36.62 0.11
CA ALA A 569 21.62 35.19 0.12
C ALA A 569 20.74 34.79 1.30
N LYS A 570 21.02 35.35 2.50
CA LYS A 570 20.18 35.17 3.70
C LYS A 570 18.74 35.58 3.46
N ARG A 571 18.54 36.78 2.92
CA ARG A 571 17.22 37.34 2.66
C ARG A 571 16.48 36.53 1.60
N LEU A 572 17.15 36.16 0.51
CA LEU A 572 16.55 35.36 -0.56
C LEU A 572 16.14 33.97 -0.09
N LEU A 573 16.98 33.26 0.67
CA LEU A 573 16.61 31.95 1.22
C LEU A 573 15.48 32.04 2.25
N TYR A 574 15.45 33.09 3.06
CA TYR A 574 14.35 33.31 4.00
C TYR A 574 13.04 33.60 3.26
N LEU A 575 13.05 34.44 2.22
CA LEU A 575 11.86 34.69 1.40
C LEU A 575 11.41 33.41 0.68
N ALA A 576 12.35 32.63 0.13
CA ALA A 576 12.04 31.34 -0.46
C ALA A 576 11.34 30.41 0.56
N SER A 577 11.80 30.37 1.82
CA SER A 577 11.14 29.55 2.85
C SER A 577 9.73 30.05 3.21
N ILE A 578 9.52 31.38 3.27
CA ILE A 578 8.20 31.98 3.55
C ILE A 578 7.22 31.74 2.40
N SER A 579 7.69 31.69 1.16
CA SER A 579 6.84 31.49 -0.03
C SER A 579 6.00 30.21 0.01
N ARG A 580 6.33 29.21 0.85
CA ARG A 580 5.49 28.01 1.10
C ARG A 580 4.06 28.36 1.54
N LYS A 581 3.85 29.54 2.12
CA LYS A 581 2.54 30.05 2.56
C LYS A 581 1.70 30.63 1.41
N LEU A 582 2.28 30.78 0.22
CA LEU A 582 1.59 31.19 -1.01
C LEU A 582 1.18 29.98 -1.85
N PRO A 583 0.23 30.14 -2.79
CA PRO A 583 -0.17 29.07 -3.72
C PRO A 583 0.97 28.57 -4.61
N ASP A 584 1.85 29.48 -5.03
CA ASP A 584 2.95 29.23 -5.96
C ASP A 584 4.31 29.54 -5.32
N PRO A 585 4.87 28.62 -4.51
CA PRO A 585 6.11 28.85 -3.78
C PRO A 585 7.35 28.90 -4.69
N VAL A 586 8.39 29.56 -4.18
CA VAL A 586 9.72 29.67 -4.79
C VAL A 586 10.63 28.59 -4.23
N TRP A 587 11.36 27.92 -5.12
CA TRP A 587 12.36 26.92 -4.79
C TRP A 587 13.76 27.50 -4.93
N ALA A 588 14.69 27.09 -4.08
CA ALA A 588 16.06 27.59 -4.14
C ALA A 588 17.11 26.47 -4.01
N LEU A 589 18.20 26.64 -4.77
CA LEU A 589 19.35 25.76 -4.79
C LEU A 589 20.60 26.53 -4.37
N ILE A 590 21.29 26.04 -3.35
CA ILE A 590 22.60 26.55 -2.95
C ILE A 590 23.66 25.79 -3.75
N SER A 591 24.47 26.49 -4.53
CA SER A 591 25.54 25.93 -5.36
C SER A 591 26.89 26.29 -4.77
N GLY A 592 27.75 25.30 -4.57
CA GLY A 592 29.12 25.53 -4.11
C GLY A 592 30.01 24.32 -4.30
N SER A 593 31.33 24.53 -4.26
CA SER A 593 32.29 23.45 -4.35
C SER A 593 32.18 22.52 -3.13
N PRO A 594 32.47 21.22 -3.26
CA PRO A 594 32.52 20.31 -2.12
C PRO A 594 33.46 20.79 -0.98
N ALA A 595 34.48 21.59 -1.32
CA ALA A 595 35.44 22.14 -0.37
C ALA A 595 34.86 23.25 0.52
N ALA A 596 33.79 23.93 0.08
CA ALA A 596 33.05 24.90 0.89
C ALA A 596 32.34 24.26 2.09
N GLY A 597 32.17 22.93 2.07
CA GLY A 597 31.51 22.17 3.12
C GLY A 597 29.98 22.25 3.04
N ARG A 598 29.29 21.75 4.08
CA ARG A 598 27.84 21.84 4.17
C ARG A 598 27.44 23.31 4.36
N PRO A 599 26.60 23.89 3.48
CA PRO A 599 26.22 25.28 3.60
C PRO A 599 25.36 25.48 4.85
N ILE A 600 25.89 26.25 5.80
CA ILE A 600 25.23 26.51 7.08
C ILE A 600 23.87 27.20 6.91
N GLY A 601 23.68 27.96 5.82
CA GLY A 601 22.43 28.65 5.52
C GLY A 601 21.24 27.69 5.38
N LEU A 602 21.43 26.49 4.84
CA LEU A 602 20.37 25.49 4.75
C LEU A 602 19.87 25.08 6.15
N ASP A 603 20.82 24.79 7.05
CA ASP A 603 20.53 24.33 8.40
C ASP A 603 19.88 25.41 9.25
N LEU A 604 20.35 26.66 9.12
CA LEU A 604 19.77 27.78 9.86
C LEU A 604 18.35 28.10 9.39
N ILE A 605 18.08 28.08 8.08
CA ILE A 605 16.71 28.30 7.59
C ILE A 605 15.78 27.17 8.03
N ALA A 606 16.27 25.92 8.04
CA ALA A 606 15.53 24.79 8.60
C ALA A 606 15.23 25.02 10.09
N GLU A 607 16.23 25.41 10.89
CA GLU A 607 16.07 25.66 12.33
C GLU A 607 15.12 26.83 12.63
N LEU A 608 15.15 27.89 11.82
CA LEU A 608 14.26 29.05 11.94
C LEU A 608 12.82 28.76 11.49
N THR A 609 12.57 27.65 10.80
CA THR A 609 11.23 27.24 10.35
C THR A 609 10.52 26.48 11.48
N PRO A 610 9.24 26.77 11.77
CA PRO A 610 8.49 25.99 12.75
C PRO A 610 8.57 24.49 12.45
N PRO A 611 8.80 23.63 13.45
CA PRO A 611 9.00 22.19 13.23
C PRO A 611 7.79 21.53 12.56
N GLU A 612 6.58 22.03 12.82
CA GLU A 612 5.36 21.56 12.16
C GLU A 612 5.35 21.86 10.65
N ASP A 613 6.07 22.88 10.19
CA ASP A 613 6.14 23.30 8.79
C ASP A 613 7.37 22.73 8.06
N LEU A 614 8.27 22.05 8.76
CA LEU A 614 9.55 21.58 8.23
C LEU A 614 9.53 20.09 7.89
N VAL A 615 9.91 19.77 6.65
CA VAL A 615 10.21 18.40 6.21
C VAL A 615 11.67 18.34 5.81
N HIS A 616 12.56 17.99 6.75
CA HIS A 616 13.99 17.86 6.48
C HIS A 616 14.36 16.40 6.21
N ARG A 617 14.97 16.11 5.04
CA ARG A 617 15.36 14.75 4.64
C ARG A 617 16.75 14.74 4.01
N SER A 618 17.62 13.85 4.48
CA SER A 618 18.93 13.64 3.87
C SER A 618 18.87 12.82 2.58
N ARG A 619 17.85 11.96 2.44
CA ARG A 619 17.61 11.12 1.26
C ARG A 619 16.12 10.91 1.06
N LEU A 620 15.70 10.82 -0.21
CA LEU A 620 14.37 10.44 -0.62
C LEU A 620 14.45 9.24 -1.55
N THR A 621 13.56 8.25 -1.34
CA THR A 621 13.34 7.21 -2.35
C THR A 621 12.37 7.74 -3.40
N GLY A 622 12.40 7.19 -4.62
CA GLY A 622 11.49 7.62 -5.72
C GLY A 622 10.02 7.54 -5.34
N ALA A 623 9.66 6.64 -4.44
CA ALA A 623 8.32 6.47 -3.90
C ALA A 623 7.95 7.48 -2.80
N ALA A 624 8.91 7.98 -2.02
CA ALA A 624 8.65 8.69 -0.76
C ALA A 624 7.75 9.92 -0.93
N LEU A 625 7.89 10.70 -2.01
CA LEU A 625 7.06 11.88 -2.26
C LEU A 625 5.61 11.53 -2.67
N TYR A 626 5.36 10.31 -3.16
CA TYR A 626 4.03 9.87 -3.58
C TYR A 626 3.22 9.26 -2.44
N TYR A 627 3.88 8.54 -1.52
CA TYR A 627 3.24 7.95 -0.33
C TYR A 627 3.25 8.93 0.85
N GLN A 628 2.79 10.15 0.60
CA GLN A 628 2.50 11.14 1.63
C GLN A 628 1.00 11.15 1.87
N GLU A 629 0.57 11.46 3.10
CA GLU A 629 -0.85 11.70 3.35
C GLU A 629 -1.34 12.89 2.51
N PRO A 630 -2.61 12.89 2.08
CA PRO A 630 -3.18 14.02 1.36
C PRO A 630 -2.99 15.33 2.14
N GLY A 631 -2.25 16.28 1.56
CA GLY A 631 -1.95 17.58 2.18
C GLY A 631 -0.71 17.62 3.10
N ALA A 632 0.01 16.51 3.29
CA ALA A 632 1.20 16.48 4.14
C ALA A 632 2.34 17.40 3.65
N LEU A 633 2.34 17.78 2.36
CA LEU A 633 3.29 18.73 1.78
C LEU A 633 2.74 20.17 1.71
N SER A 634 1.47 20.38 2.04
CA SER A 634 0.85 21.70 1.98
C SER A 634 1.42 22.64 3.04
N HIS A 635 1.86 23.81 2.57
CA HIS A 635 2.54 24.86 3.33
C HIS A 635 3.82 24.41 4.03
N LYS A 636 4.50 23.38 3.51
CA LYS A 636 5.75 22.86 4.08
C LYS A 636 7.00 23.39 3.39
N LEU A 637 8.08 23.45 4.15
CA LEU A 637 9.44 23.62 3.68
C LEU A 637 10.11 22.25 3.58
N LEU A 638 10.36 21.79 2.36
CA LEU A 638 11.13 20.57 2.11
C LEU A 638 12.61 20.91 1.99
N VAL A 639 13.39 20.52 2.99
CA VAL A 639 14.85 20.69 3.01
C VAL A 639 15.50 19.37 2.62
N LEU A 640 16.31 19.38 1.56
CA LEU A 640 17.10 18.23 1.12
C LEU A 640 18.59 18.53 1.28
N ASP A 641 19.33 17.65 1.96
CA ASP A 641 20.73 17.93 2.28
C ASP A 641 21.62 18.03 1.03
N VAL A 642 21.43 17.13 0.05
CA VAL A 642 22.26 17.04 -1.15
C VAL A 642 21.41 16.68 -2.35
N ALA A 643 21.29 17.59 -3.31
CA ALA A 643 20.55 17.42 -4.55
C ALA A 643 21.19 16.36 -5.46
N ASP A 644 22.52 16.30 -5.51
CA ASP A 644 23.27 15.33 -6.32
C ASP A 644 22.99 13.86 -5.95
N ALA A 645 22.52 13.62 -4.71
CA ALA A 645 22.19 12.29 -4.21
C ALA A 645 20.77 11.83 -4.57
N LEU A 646 19.97 12.69 -5.21
CA LEU A 646 18.59 12.37 -5.58
C LEU A 646 18.57 11.46 -6.80
N SER A 647 17.72 10.42 -6.76
CA SER A 647 17.53 9.56 -7.92
C SER A 647 16.79 10.32 -9.04
N PRO A 648 16.94 9.91 -10.31
CA PRO A 648 16.21 10.51 -11.43
C PRO A 648 14.68 10.54 -11.22
N ASP A 649 14.13 9.53 -10.56
CA ASP A 649 12.69 9.45 -10.24
C ASP A 649 12.26 10.53 -9.24
N VAL A 650 13.08 10.82 -8.23
CA VAL A 650 12.81 11.91 -7.28
C VAL A 650 12.91 13.26 -7.98
N VAL A 651 13.93 13.47 -8.81
CA VAL A 651 14.07 14.69 -9.62
C VAL A 651 12.85 14.90 -10.52
N MET A 652 12.36 13.83 -11.17
CA MET A 652 11.13 13.90 -11.97
C MET A 652 9.92 14.26 -11.13
N ALA A 653 9.73 13.63 -9.97
CA ALA A 653 8.66 13.95 -9.04
C ALA A 653 8.72 15.43 -8.62
N LEU A 654 9.89 15.92 -8.23
CA LEU A 654 10.10 17.32 -7.88
C LEU A 654 9.72 18.27 -9.03
N ARG A 655 10.09 17.96 -10.28
CA ARG A 655 9.68 18.77 -11.45
C ARG A 655 8.17 18.79 -11.69
N VAL A 656 7.49 17.67 -11.49
CA VAL A 656 6.03 17.61 -11.61
C VAL A 656 5.37 18.39 -10.48
N LEU A 657 5.91 18.27 -9.26
CA LEU A 657 5.40 18.98 -8.09
C LEU A 657 5.54 20.49 -8.22
N GLU A 658 6.68 20.98 -8.72
CA GLU A 658 6.90 22.41 -8.99
C GLU A 658 5.97 22.93 -10.10
N GLY A 659 5.79 22.16 -11.17
CA GLY A 659 5.01 22.61 -12.32
C GLY A 659 3.49 22.48 -12.18
N ARG A 660 3.00 21.50 -11.40
CA ARG A 660 1.56 21.19 -11.23
C ARG A 660 1.04 21.52 -9.83
N GLY A 661 1.91 21.69 -8.84
CA GLY A 661 1.53 21.84 -7.43
C GLY A 661 1.05 20.54 -6.75
N ALA A 662 1.00 19.42 -7.48
CA ALA A 662 0.55 18.13 -6.95
C ALA A 662 1.19 16.93 -7.68
N LEU A 663 1.43 15.86 -6.92
CA LEU A 663 1.87 14.56 -7.39
C LEU A 663 0.73 13.57 -7.27
N SER A 664 0.44 12.85 -8.35
CA SER A 664 -0.56 11.80 -8.38
C SER A 664 0.06 10.51 -8.90
N MET A 665 -0.04 9.42 -8.15
CA MET A 665 0.39 8.10 -8.61
C MET A 665 -0.76 7.11 -8.46
N SER A 666 -0.98 6.32 -9.51
CA SER A 666 -1.81 5.13 -9.45
C SER A 666 -0.89 3.92 -9.35
N HIS A 667 -0.97 3.18 -8.25
CA HIS A 667 -0.29 1.90 -8.16
C HIS A 667 -1.32 0.79 -7.99
N VAL A 668 -1.07 -0.33 -8.64
CA VAL A 668 -1.90 -1.50 -8.52
C VAL A 668 -1.38 -2.28 -7.33
N GLU A 669 -2.03 -2.10 -6.20
CA GLU A 669 -1.83 -3.00 -5.09
C GLU A 669 -2.53 -4.30 -5.48
N ARG A 670 -1.71 -5.31 -5.75
CA ARG A 670 -2.21 -6.67 -5.81
C ARG A 670 -2.47 -7.06 -4.39
N GLY A 671 -3.72 -6.87 -3.98
CA GLY A 671 -4.19 -7.39 -2.72
C GLY A 671 -3.81 -8.87 -2.67
N PRO A 672 -3.60 -9.43 -1.48
CA PRO A 672 -3.23 -10.84 -1.37
C PRO A 672 -4.34 -11.75 -1.97
N ALA A 673 -5.58 -11.24 -2.07
CA ALA A 673 -6.39 -11.07 -3.30
C ALA A 673 -6.11 -11.79 -4.66
N GLY A 674 -4.95 -11.51 -5.24
CA GLY A 674 -4.77 -11.47 -6.71
C GLY A 674 -5.62 -10.39 -7.41
N THR A 675 -6.60 -9.78 -6.74
CA THR A 675 -7.34 -8.62 -7.22
C THR A 675 -6.42 -7.40 -7.25
N ALA A 676 -6.17 -6.93 -8.47
CA ALA A 676 -5.58 -5.62 -8.71
C ALA A 676 -6.56 -4.54 -8.26
N ARG A 677 -6.30 -3.91 -7.11
CA ARG A 677 -6.94 -2.63 -6.77
C ARG A 677 -5.98 -1.52 -7.12
N THR A 678 -6.43 -0.63 -8.00
CA THR A 678 -5.66 0.57 -8.33
C THR A 678 -5.88 1.58 -7.20
N HIS A 679 -4.87 1.78 -6.38
CA HIS A 679 -4.83 2.82 -5.37
C HIS A 679 -4.32 4.10 -6.02
N GLN A 680 -5.09 5.18 -5.88
CA GLN A 680 -4.66 6.51 -6.27
C GLN A 680 -4.20 7.23 -5.00
N ILE A 681 -2.93 7.61 -5.00
CA ILE A 681 -2.35 8.47 -3.96
C ILE A 681 -2.02 9.82 -4.58
N GLU A 682 -2.36 10.88 -3.85
CA GLU A 682 -2.13 12.25 -4.26
C GLU A 682 -1.46 13.03 -3.13
N ALA A 683 -0.25 13.52 -3.40
CA ALA A 683 0.46 14.44 -2.52
C ALA A 683 0.32 15.86 -3.10
N ARG A 684 -0.25 16.79 -2.33
CA ARG A 684 -0.49 18.17 -2.77
C ARG A 684 0.41 19.14 -2.03
N GLY A 685 0.91 20.14 -2.77
CA GLY A 685 1.53 21.34 -2.23
C GLY A 685 0.49 22.33 -1.68
N PRO A 686 0.85 23.61 -1.51
CA PRO A 686 2.11 24.24 -1.91
C PRO A 686 3.30 23.82 -1.03
N VAL A 687 4.46 23.56 -1.64
CA VAL A 687 5.71 23.22 -0.92
C VAL A 687 6.87 24.04 -1.47
N SER A 688 7.66 24.66 -0.59
CA SER A 688 8.95 25.26 -0.98
C SER A 688 10.07 24.24 -0.79
N VAL A 689 10.99 24.15 -1.76
CA VAL A 689 12.13 23.23 -1.70
C VAL A 689 13.43 24.01 -1.57
N LEU A 690 14.23 23.65 -0.57
CA LEU A 690 15.60 24.13 -0.40
C LEU A 690 16.56 22.95 -0.45
N THR A 691 17.59 23.02 -1.29
CA THR A 691 18.62 21.99 -1.34
C THR A 691 19.96 22.55 -1.80
N THR A 692 21.00 21.72 -1.73
CA THR A 692 22.38 22.07 -2.06
C THR A 692 22.85 21.24 -3.24
N MET A 693 23.65 21.83 -4.14
CA MET A 693 24.26 21.11 -5.26
C MET A 693 25.75 21.42 -5.36
N SER A 694 26.51 20.39 -5.71
CA SER A 694 27.96 20.43 -5.82
C SER A 694 28.48 20.23 -7.26
N ASP A 695 27.72 19.56 -8.14
CA ASP A 695 28.08 19.30 -9.55
C ASP A 695 26.83 19.32 -10.47
N ARG A 696 26.91 18.67 -11.65
CA ARG A 696 25.86 18.45 -12.66
C ARG A 696 24.55 17.93 -12.06
N PHE A 697 23.73 18.87 -11.64
CA PHE A 697 22.32 18.64 -11.33
C PHE A 697 21.45 18.73 -12.58
N ASP A 698 20.22 18.20 -12.51
CA ASP A 698 19.27 18.22 -13.63
C ASP A 698 18.98 19.66 -14.08
N SER A 699 19.31 19.98 -15.34
CA SER A 699 19.18 21.34 -15.89
C SER A 699 17.73 21.83 -15.94
N GLN A 700 16.77 20.91 -16.02
CA GLN A 700 15.34 21.24 -16.08
C GLN A 700 14.76 21.56 -14.70
N LEU A 701 15.27 20.94 -13.64
CA LEU A 701 14.93 21.32 -12.26
C LEU A 701 15.71 22.56 -11.82
N LYS A 702 16.99 22.65 -12.19
CA LYS A 702 17.83 23.84 -11.93
C LYS A 702 17.20 25.11 -12.49
N SER A 703 16.68 25.07 -13.72
CA SER A 703 16.01 26.21 -14.37
C SER A 703 14.67 26.61 -13.73
N ARG A 704 14.15 25.83 -12.78
CA ARG A 704 12.93 26.11 -11.99
C ARG A 704 13.23 26.69 -10.60
N CYS A 705 14.49 26.72 -10.20
CA CYS A 705 14.91 27.22 -8.89
C CYS A 705 15.66 28.56 -8.99
N CYS A 706 15.63 29.33 -7.90
CA CYS A 706 16.59 30.39 -7.66
C CYS A 706 17.94 29.76 -7.28
N ILE A 707 19.01 30.12 -7.99
CA ILE A 707 20.33 29.57 -7.73
C ILE A 707 21.11 30.59 -6.89
N LEU A 708 21.66 30.15 -5.77
CA LEU A 708 22.52 30.96 -4.91
C LEU A 708 23.91 30.34 -4.91
N ALA A 709 24.91 31.06 -5.42
CA ALA A 709 26.29 30.64 -5.29
C ALA A 709 26.82 30.96 -3.88
N ILE A 710 27.54 30.01 -3.26
CA ILE A 710 28.29 30.26 -2.04
C ILE A 710 29.44 31.22 -2.35
N ASP A 711 29.64 32.23 -1.52
CA ASP A 711 30.79 33.11 -1.61
C ASP A 711 32.06 32.41 -1.08
N GLU A 712 32.81 31.81 -2.00
CA GLU A 712 34.09 31.13 -1.74
C GLU A 712 35.30 32.09 -1.72
N SER A 713 35.09 33.41 -1.62
CA SER A 713 36.19 34.37 -1.56
C SER A 713 37.06 34.17 -0.31
N PRO A 714 38.37 34.51 -0.38
CA PRO A 714 39.24 34.50 0.79
C PRO A 714 38.72 35.39 1.93
N GLU A 715 38.11 36.54 1.61
CA GLU A 715 37.54 37.47 2.56
C GLU A 715 36.36 36.84 3.31
N GLN A 716 35.45 36.19 2.58
CA GLN A 716 34.31 35.50 3.19
C GLN A 716 34.77 34.29 4.01
N THR A 717 35.72 33.51 3.49
CA THR A 717 36.34 32.40 4.22
C THR A 717 36.96 32.89 5.54
N ALA A 718 37.65 34.02 5.54
CA ALA A 718 38.24 34.61 6.74
C ALA A 718 37.16 35.01 7.78
N ARG A 719 36.03 35.56 7.32
CA ARG A 719 34.87 35.86 8.19
C ARG A 719 34.29 34.60 8.82
N VAL A 720 34.05 33.55 8.02
CA VAL A 720 33.56 32.25 8.51
C VAL A 720 34.50 31.66 9.56
N LEU A 721 35.82 31.65 9.30
CA LEU A 721 36.80 31.13 10.24
C LEU A 721 36.86 31.96 11.54
N ALA A 722 36.71 33.28 11.47
CA ALA A 722 36.65 34.14 12.65
C ALA A 722 35.39 33.88 13.49
N ASP A 723 34.25 33.71 12.82
CA ASP A 723 32.97 33.39 13.43
C ASP A 723 33.00 32.04 14.16
N GLN A 724 33.51 31.00 13.50
CA GLN A 724 33.70 29.66 14.06
C GLN A 724 34.57 29.65 15.34
N ARG A 725 35.56 30.55 15.43
CA ARG A 725 36.36 30.73 16.65
C ARG A 725 35.56 31.45 17.73
N ARG A 726 34.88 32.54 17.37
CA ARG A 726 34.03 33.32 18.28
C ARG A 726 32.95 32.44 18.93
N MET A 727 32.25 31.64 18.14
CA MET A 727 31.17 30.76 18.62
C MET A 727 31.65 29.68 19.58
N ARG A 728 32.88 29.16 19.42
CA ARG A 728 33.45 28.16 20.33
C ARG A 728 33.99 28.78 21.62
N ALA A 729 34.37 30.06 21.60
CA ALA A 729 34.88 30.77 22.76
C ALA A 729 33.77 31.28 23.69
N ASP A 730 32.56 31.51 23.17
CA ASP A 730 31.46 32.09 23.94
C ASP A 730 30.50 31.01 24.50
N GLY A 731 30.64 30.70 25.80
CA GLY A 731 29.79 29.73 26.50
C GLY A 731 28.34 30.18 26.73
N ARG A 732 27.96 31.39 26.32
CA ARG A 732 26.60 31.95 26.44
C ARG A 732 25.71 31.67 25.21
N ALA A 733 26.23 30.96 24.21
CA ALA A 733 25.60 30.74 22.89
C ALA A 733 24.16 30.15 22.93
N ALA A 734 23.87 29.27 23.89
CA ALA A 734 22.66 28.44 23.83
C ALA A 734 21.35 29.16 24.24
N ALA A 735 21.41 30.23 25.05
CA ALA A 735 20.20 30.91 25.53
C ALA A 735 19.63 31.88 24.48
N TRP A 736 20.46 32.76 23.93
CA TRP A 736 20.03 33.71 22.90
C TRP A 736 19.71 33.02 21.56
N ARG A 737 20.42 31.92 21.20
CA ARG A 737 20.06 31.10 20.02
C ARG A 737 18.62 30.62 20.10
N ARG A 738 18.23 30.02 21.23
CA ARG A 738 16.85 29.55 21.46
C ARG A 738 15.84 30.68 21.38
N ALA A 739 16.16 31.86 21.93
CA ALA A 739 15.29 33.03 21.87
C ALA A 739 15.08 33.53 20.43
N ILE A 740 16.14 33.60 19.62
CA ILE A 740 16.04 33.96 18.20
C ILE A 740 15.14 32.95 17.46
N VAL A 741 15.42 31.65 17.62
CA VAL A 741 14.65 30.57 16.97
C VAL A 741 13.16 30.63 17.35
N HIS A 742 12.85 30.75 18.65
CA HIS A 742 11.47 30.87 19.11
C HIS A 742 10.76 32.09 18.54
N ARG A 743 11.44 33.25 18.49
CA ARG A 743 10.88 34.47 17.88
C ARG A 743 10.55 34.27 16.40
N HIS A 744 11.41 33.60 15.63
CA HIS A 744 11.11 33.30 14.22
C HIS A 744 9.99 32.28 14.06
N HIS A 745 9.88 31.30 14.95
CA HIS A 745 8.76 30.36 14.94
C HIS A 745 7.44 31.08 15.19
N ALA A 746 7.39 31.92 16.23
CA ALA A 746 6.24 32.75 16.55
C ALA A 746 5.88 33.69 15.39
N LEU A 747 6.86 34.40 14.83
CA LEU A 747 6.67 35.27 13.67
C LEU A 747 6.01 34.54 12.51
N GLN A 748 6.49 33.35 12.16
CA GLN A 748 5.95 32.59 11.03
C GLN A 748 4.55 32.01 11.32
N ARG A 749 4.22 31.72 12.58
CA ARG A 749 2.86 31.29 12.99
C ARG A 749 1.85 32.43 12.91
N LEU A 750 2.28 33.67 13.15
CA LEU A 750 1.43 34.85 13.05
C LEU A 750 1.17 35.32 11.61
N LEU A 751 1.97 34.85 10.64
CA LEU A 751 1.73 35.12 9.23
C LEU A 751 0.44 34.45 8.75
N VAL A 752 -0.50 35.25 8.23
CA VAL A 752 -1.78 34.77 7.71
C VAL A 752 -1.61 34.46 6.23
N THR A 753 -1.94 33.25 5.82
CA THR A 753 -1.87 32.84 4.41
C THR A 753 -2.97 33.55 3.62
N ARG A 754 -2.61 34.63 2.92
CA ARG A 754 -3.51 35.36 2.02
C ARG A 754 -2.91 35.51 0.62
N PRO A 755 -3.74 35.56 -0.43
CA PRO A 755 -3.28 35.93 -1.76
C PRO A 755 -2.64 37.32 -1.76
N VAL A 756 -1.68 37.52 -2.67
CA VAL A 756 -1.02 38.81 -2.87
C VAL A 756 -1.37 39.35 -4.24
N VAL A 757 -1.64 40.66 -4.32
CA VAL A 757 -1.82 41.37 -5.59
C VAL A 757 -0.63 42.28 -5.83
N ILE A 758 -0.08 42.23 -7.05
CA ILE A 758 0.97 43.14 -7.51
C ILE A 758 0.34 44.20 -8.42
N PRO A 759 -0.06 45.38 -7.90
CA PRO A 759 -0.83 46.36 -8.66
C PRO A 759 -0.04 46.97 -9.83
N TYR A 760 1.28 46.92 -9.76
CA TYR A 760 2.19 47.43 -10.79
C TYR A 760 2.76 46.34 -11.70
N ALA A 761 2.21 45.11 -11.68
CA ALA A 761 2.75 43.98 -12.45
C ALA A 761 2.91 44.29 -13.96
N GLU A 762 1.92 44.94 -14.57
CA GLU A 762 1.94 45.30 -16.00
C GLU A 762 3.03 46.32 -16.35
N ARG A 763 3.54 47.06 -15.37
CA ARG A 763 4.62 48.04 -15.53
C ARG A 763 6.00 47.39 -15.43
N ILE A 764 6.10 46.13 -15.01
CA ILE A 764 7.38 45.43 -14.89
C ILE A 764 7.85 45.02 -16.29
N GLN A 765 8.88 45.71 -16.78
CA GLN A 765 9.59 45.32 -17.98
C GLN A 765 10.70 44.33 -17.62
N PHE A 766 10.48 43.06 -17.93
CA PHE A 766 11.45 42.00 -17.74
C PHE A 766 12.24 41.71 -19.03
N PRO A 767 13.51 41.27 -18.97
CA PRO A 767 14.24 40.84 -20.16
C PRO A 767 13.48 39.81 -20.99
N ALA A 768 13.37 40.00 -22.31
CA ALA A 768 12.62 39.11 -23.21
C ALA A 768 13.50 38.50 -24.33
N THR A 769 14.82 38.47 -24.14
CA THR A 769 15.78 38.02 -25.17
C THR A 769 15.95 36.50 -25.23
N ALA A 770 15.70 35.78 -24.14
CA ALA A 770 15.90 34.34 -24.05
C ALA A 770 14.66 33.60 -23.51
N VAL A 771 14.50 32.33 -23.89
CA VAL A 771 13.34 31.51 -23.47
C VAL A 771 13.31 31.28 -21.96
N HIS A 772 14.47 31.16 -21.31
CA HIS A 772 14.55 30.97 -19.86
C HIS A 772 14.04 32.17 -19.07
N HIS A 773 13.97 33.36 -19.67
CA HIS A 773 13.41 34.55 -19.02
C HIS A 773 11.93 34.41 -18.67
N ARG A 774 11.17 33.54 -19.37
CA ARG A 774 9.76 33.28 -19.06
C ARG A 774 9.61 32.73 -17.65
N GLY A 775 10.41 31.74 -17.28
CA GLY A 775 10.41 31.16 -15.94
C GLY A 775 11.07 32.07 -14.91
N ALA A 776 12.09 32.84 -15.32
CA ALA A 776 12.74 33.80 -14.43
C ALA A 776 11.80 34.96 -14.02
N GLN A 777 10.98 35.47 -14.94
CA GLN A 777 9.96 36.48 -14.65
C GLN A 777 8.93 35.95 -13.66
N GLU A 778 8.44 34.73 -13.88
CA GLU A 778 7.48 34.09 -12.99
C GLU A 778 8.03 33.96 -11.56
N ARG A 779 9.27 33.47 -11.40
CA ARG A 779 9.95 33.43 -10.09
C ARG A 779 10.14 34.81 -9.48
N PHE A 780 10.46 35.81 -10.29
CA PHE A 780 10.63 37.19 -9.84
C PHE A 780 9.33 37.75 -9.26
N LEU A 781 8.19 37.51 -9.90
CA LEU A 781 6.87 37.92 -9.39
C LEU A 781 6.53 37.18 -8.08
N ARG A 782 6.74 35.86 -8.03
CA ARG A 782 6.52 35.06 -6.79
C ARG A 782 7.39 35.52 -5.61
N LEU A 783 8.61 36.01 -5.87
CA LEU A 783 9.46 36.61 -4.83
C LEU A 783 8.90 37.95 -4.34
N ILE A 784 8.30 38.77 -5.22
CA ILE A 784 7.60 40.00 -4.81
C ILE A 784 6.43 39.62 -3.90
N GLU A 785 5.66 38.60 -4.26
CA GLU A 785 4.56 38.11 -3.43
C GLU A 785 5.06 37.61 -2.06
N ALA A 786 6.14 36.83 -2.03
CA ALA A 786 6.74 36.36 -0.79
C ALA A 786 7.23 37.52 0.10
N SER A 787 7.77 38.58 -0.51
CA SER A 787 8.14 39.80 0.21
C SER A 787 6.92 40.50 0.79
N ALA A 788 5.88 40.72 -0.01
CA ALA A 788 4.66 41.38 0.46
C ALA A 788 3.97 40.59 1.58
N LEU A 789 3.91 39.26 1.47
CA LEU A 789 3.38 38.37 2.50
C LEU A 789 4.17 38.47 3.82
N LEU A 790 5.50 38.43 3.75
CA LEU A 790 6.34 38.61 4.94
C LEU A 790 6.11 39.97 5.59
N HIS A 791 5.90 41.00 4.77
CA HIS A 791 5.62 42.37 5.21
C HIS A 791 4.12 42.65 5.38
N GLN A 792 3.24 41.65 5.55
CA GLN A 792 1.77 41.86 5.61
C GLN A 792 1.33 42.90 6.67
N HIS A 793 2.09 43.08 7.75
CA HIS A 793 1.81 44.09 8.79
C HIS A 793 2.32 45.51 8.48
N GLN A 794 2.95 45.68 7.31
CA GLN A 794 3.50 46.92 6.78
C GLN A 794 2.96 47.22 5.37
N ARG A 795 2.12 46.34 4.83
CA ARG A 795 1.49 46.48 3.53
C ARG A 795 0.01 46.79 3.70
N LEU A 796 -0.57 47.33 2.64
CA LEU A 796 -2.01 47.49 2.59
C LEU A 796 -2.65 46.11 2.52
N ASP A 797 -3.67 45.91 3.35
CA ASP A 797 -4.47 44.70 3.44
C ASP A 797 -5.93 45.11 3.25
N ASP A 798 -6.54 44.69 2.14
CA ASP A 798 -7.92 45.03 1.81
C ASP A 798 -8.95 44.07 2.45
N GLY A 799 -8.47 43.12 3.25
CA GLY A 799 -9.26 42.07 3.91
C GLY A 799 -9.30 40.76 3.13
N GLU A 800 -9.08 40.79 1.82
CA GLU A 800 -9.01 39.60 0.96
C GLU A 800 -7.58 39.34 0.47
N HIS A 801 -6.82 40.40 0.18
CA HIS A 801 -5.50 40.37 -0.44
C HIS A 801 -4.52 41.29 0.29
N ILE A 802 -3.26 40.90 0.27
CA ILE A 802 -2.14 41.78 0.61
C ILE A 802 -1.68 42.47 -0.67
N VAL A 803 -1.50 43.79 -0.63
CA VAL A 803 -1.07 44.57 -1.80
C VAL A 803 0.43 44.80 -1.74
N ALA A 804 1.15 44.32 -2.76
CA ALA A 804 2.59 44.52 -2.87
C ALA A 804 2.94 45.99 -3.14
N ASP A 805 4.00 46.48 -2.50
CA ASP A 805 4.50 47.84 -2.64
C ASP A 805 5.73 47.90 -3.56
N VAL A 806 6.02 49.05 -4.17
CA VAL A 806 7.19 49.23 -5.03
C VAL A 806 8.50 48.89 -4.31
N ALA A 807 8.57 49.07 -2.98
CA ALA A 807 9.70 48.65 -2.17
C ALA A 807 9.97 47.12 -2.27
N ASP A 808 8.94 46.30 -2.46
CA ASP A 808 9.09 44.86 -2.70
C ASP A 808 9.76 44.60 -4.05
N PHE A 809 9.36 45.32 -5.11
CA PHE A 809 10.04 45.25 -6.40
C PHE A 809 11.52 45.62 -6.30
N ASP A 810 11.83 46.77 -5.69
CA ASP A 810 13.21 47.24 -5.55
C ASP A 810 14.06 46.27 -4.73
N LEU A 811 13.47 45.65 -3.71
CA LEU A 811 14.11 44.60 -2.93
C LEU A 811 14.45 43.39 -3.81
N ILE A 812 13.49 42.86 -4.57
CA ILE A 812 13.74 41.66 -5.37
C ILE A 812 14.74 41.95 -6.50
N VAL A 813 14.73 43.14 -7.10
CA VAL A 813 15.77 43.56 -8.06
C VAL A 813 17.16 43.54 -7.42
N ARG A 814 17.29 44.00 -6.16
CA ARG A 814 18.58 43.94 -5.43
C ARG A 814 19.00 42.50 -5.13
N LEU A 815 18.06 41.64 -4.74
CA LEU A 815 18.33 40.24 -4.37
C LEU A 815 18.73 39.37 -5.57
N MET A 816 18.05 39.55 -6.71
CA MET A 816 18.28 38.76 -7.92
C MET A 816 19.44 39.30 -8.77
N GLY A 817 19.91 40.53 -8.54
CA GLY A 817 21.04 41.11 -9.27
C GLY A 817 20.77 41.28 -10.77
N ASP A 818 21.77 40.98 -11.60
CA ASP A 818 21.66 40.99 -13.07
C ASP A 818 20.95 39.72 -13.56
N VAL A 819 19.62 39.81 -13.66
CA VAL A 819 18.73 38.73 -14.08
C VAL A 819 19.01 38.20 -15.50
N ALA A 820 19.80 38.91 -16.30
CA ALA A 820 20.19 38.53 -17.66
C ALA A 820 21.64 38.03 -17.78
N GLY A 821 22.21 37.46 -16.72
CA GLY A 821 23.46 36.70 -16.89
C GLY A 821 23.25 35.57 -17.90
N GLU A 822 23.64 35.80 -19.17
CA GLU A 822 23.65 34.80 -20.26
C GLU A 822 24.43 33.51 -19.88
N ASP A 823 25.17 33.59 -18.77
CA ASP A 823 26.11 32.61 -18.24
C ASP A 823 25.61 31.84 -17.01
N GLU A 824 24.41 32.14 -16.48
CA GLU A 824 23.89 31.46 -15.30
C GLU A 824 23.64 29.97 -15.56
N GLY A 825 24.64 29.17 -15.19
CA GLY A 825 24.56 27.72 -15.12
C GLY A 825 25.47 26.97 -16.08
N CYS A 826 26.13 27.65 -17.03
CA CYS A 826 27.16 27.07 -17.88
C CYS A 826 28.47 26.88 -17.10
N ARG A 827 29.11 25.72 -17.28
CA ARG A 827 30.47 25.48 -16.77
C ARG A 827 31.43 26.50 -17.38
N PRO A 828 32.47 26.94 -16.64
CA PRO A 828 33.53 27.80 -17.19
C PRO A 828 34.13 27.24 -18.49
N GLN A 829 34.22 25.91 -18.59
CA GLN A 829 34.66 25.21 -19.80
C GLN A 829 33.68 25.34 -20.98
N ALA A 830 32.37 25.45 -20.77
CA ALA A 830 31.43 25.69 -21.86
C ALA A 830 31.54 27.13 -22.38
N LEU A 831 31.68 28.10 -21.48
CA LEU A 831 31.89 29.51 -21.82
C LEU A 831 33.23 29.72 -22.53
N GLU A 832 34.30 29.06 -22.06
CA GLU A 832 35.62 29.12 -22.70
C GLU A 832 35.58 28.60 -24.15
N LEU A 833 34.76 27.58 -24.42
CA LEU A 833 34.54 27.09 -25.78
C LEU A 833 33.77 28.11 -26.63
N LEU A 834 32.71 28.71 -26.07
CA LEU A 834 31.91 29.72 -26.76
C LEU A 834 32.76 30.94 -27.13
N ASP A 835 33.60 31.41 -26.21
CA ASP A 835 34.54 32.50 -26.44
C ASP A 835 35.59 32.13 -27.49
N ALA A 836 36.13 30.91 -27.46
CA ALA A 836 37.07 30.43 -28.47
C ALA A 836 36.43 30.40 -29.88
N VAL A 837 35.17 29.99 -29.98
CA VAL A 837 34.41 29.95 -31.24
C VAL A 837 34.09 31.37 -31.74
N ARG A 838 33.67 32.27 -30.83
CA ARG A 838 33.41 33.70 -31.13
C ARG A 838 34.68 34.41 -31.58
N ALA A 839 35.80 34.21 -30.88
CA ALA A 839 37.10 34.76 -31.23
C ALA A 839 37.62 34.24 -32.59
N ALA A 840 37.30 32.99 -32.94
CA ALA A 840 37.59 32.43 -34.25
C ALA A 840 36.68 32.95 -35.38
N GLY A 841 35.69 33.80 -35.07
CA GLY A 841 34.77 34.38 -36.05
C GLY A 841 33.85 33.37 -36.73
N ARG A 842 33.63 32.20 -36.11
CA ARG A 842 32.86 31.11 -36.73
C ARG A 842 31.38 31.23 -36.41
N ALA A 843 30.59 31.72 -37.38
CA ALA A 843 29.13 31.77 -37.26
C ALA A 843 28.48 30.37 -37.31
N SER A 844 29.11 29.42 -38.00
CA SER A 844 28.71 28.01 -38.05
C SER A 844 29.94 27.10 -38.04
N PHE A 845 29.85 25.95 -37.38
CA PHE A 845 30.96 25.03 -37.20
C PHE A 845 30.47 23.60 -36.89
N THR A 846 31.36 22.62 -37.04
CA THR A 846 31.16 21.23 -36.64
C THR A 846 32.07 20.86 -35.48
N ILE A 847 31.88 19.69 -34.86
CA ILE A 847 32.76 19.25 -33.78
C ILE A 847 34.23 19.11 -34.20
N ASN A 848 34.49 18.78 -35.47
CA ASN A 848 35.86 18.64 -35.99
C ASN A 848 36.56 20.01 -36.14
N ASP A 849 35.80 21.09 -36.24
CA ASP A 849 36.34 22.46 -36.31
C ASP A 849 36.85 22.98 -34.95
N LEU A 850 36.54 22.28 -33.85
CA LEU A 850 36.86 22.71 -32.49
C LEU A 850 38.22 22.20 -32.01
N GLU A 851 38.69 21.08 -32.56
CA GLU A 851 39.97 20.47 -32.19
C GLU A 851 41.16 21.44 -32.37
N PRO A 852 41.23 22.27 -33.44
CA PRO A 852 42.27 23.31 -33.55
C PRO A 852 42.13 24.47 -32.53
N LEU A 853 40.91 24.76 -32.06
CA LEU A 853 40.66 25.86 -31.12
C LEU A 853 41.07 25.50 -29.69
N ARG A 854 40.96 24.21 -29.33
CA ARG A 854 41.39 23.65 -28.04
C ARG A 854 42.02 22.26 -28.22
N PRO A 855 43.30 22.17 -28.61
CA PRO A 855 43.96 20.88 -28.91
C PRO A 855 44.11 19.95 -27.70
N THR A 856 44.08 20.51 -26.48
CA THR A 856 44.20 19.76 -25.23
C THR A 856 42.89 19.12 -24.79
N TRP A 857 41.78 19.40 -25.48
CA TRP A 857 40.45 18.93 -25.09
C TRP A 857 40.10 17.61 -25.77
N THR A 858 39.45 16.74 -25.00
CA THR A 858 38.94 15.48 -25.55
C THR A 858 37.64 15.71 -26.31
N ARG A 859 37.33 14.81 -27.26
CA ARG A 859 36.02 14.81 -27.94
C ARG A 859 34.83 14.77 -26.97
N HIS A 860 35.00 14.12 -25.81
CA HIS A 860 33.96 14.11 -24.77
C HIS A 860 33.76 15.50 -24.15
N ALA A 861 34.84 16.23 -23.84
CA ALA A 861 34.78 17.59 -23.34
C ALA A 861 34.08 18.53 -24.33
N PHE A 862 34.42 18.43 -25.63
CA PHE A 862 33.72 19.21 -26.67
C PHE A 862 32.23 18.89 -26.74
N ARG A 863 31.84 17.61 -26.77
CA ARG A 863 30.42 17.24 -26.81
C ARG A 863 29.67 17.77 -25.59
N ALA A 864 30.22 17.56 -24.39
CA ALA A 864 29.60 18.03 -23.17
C ALA A 864 29.41 19.55 -23.15
N SER A 865 30.41 20.33 -23.55
CA SER A 865 30.30 21.78 -23.65
C SER A 865 29.33 22.22 -24.76
N LEU A 866 29.27 21.52 -25.90
CA LEU A 866 28.33 21.84 -26.98
C LEU A 866 26.88 21.54 -26.61
N ASP A 867 26.63 20.41 -25.96
CA ASP A 867 25.29 20.04 -25.49
C ASP A 867 24.80 21.05 -24.44
N GLU A 868 25.68 21.47 -23.52
CA GLU A 868 25.40 22.51 -22.54
C GLU A 868 25.09 23.87 -23.19
N LEU A 869 25.92 24.34 -24.13
CA LEU A 869 25.65 25.59 -24.85
C LEU A 869 24.36 25.54 -25.69
N LEU A 870 23.98 24.36 -26.20
CA LEU A 870 22.70 24.14 -26.87
C LEU A 870 21.53 24.18 -25.88
N GLU A 871 21.67 23.56 -24.71
CA GLU A 871 20.66 23.59 -23.64
C GLU A 871 20.39 25.04 -23.19
N HIS A 872 21.44 25.85 -23.07
CA HIS A 872 21.35 27.26 -22.71
C HIS A 872 20.91 28.18 -23.88
N GLY A 873 20.72 27.63 -25.09
CA GLY A 873 20.27 28.40 -26.25
C GLY A 873 21.32 29.36 -26.83
N LEU A 874 22.57 29.27 -26.37
CA LEU A 874 23.71 30.05 -26.87
C LEU A 874 24.18 29.53 -28.23
N LEU A 875 23.90 28.26 -28.52
CA LEU A 875 24.04 27.64 -29.84
C LEU A 875 22.70 27.15 -30.37
N VAL A 876 22.60 27.04 -31.69
CA VAL A 876 21.50 26.39 -32.39
C VAL A 876 22.06 25.28 -33.27
N SER A 877 21.39 24.12 -33.32
CA SER A 877 21.76 23.01 -34.21
C SER A 877 20.63 22.76 -35.21
N PRO A 878 20.68 23.38 -36.41
CA PRO A 878 19.71 23.09 -37.47
C PRO A 878 19.81 21.61 -37.89
N ARG A 879 18.67 20.91 -37.95
CA ARG A 879 18.54 19.44 -38.11
C ARG A 879 19.50 18.86 -39.15
N GLY A 880 20.35 17.92 -38.73
CA GLY A 880 21.10 17.02 -39.63
C GLY A 880 20.33 15.73 -39.87
N GLY A 881 20.08 15.37 -41.13
CA GLY A 881 19.53 14.05 -41.50
C GLY A 881 20.47 12.89 -41.13
N ARG A 882 19.93 11.66 -41.08
CA ARG A 882 20.72 10.45 -40.81
C ARG A 882 21.93 10.38 -41.77
N GLY A 883 23.15 10.41 -41.21
CA GLY A 883 24.41 10.24 -41.96
C GLY A 883 25.31 11.47 -42.10
N HIS A 884 24.90 12.67 -41.67
CA HIS A 884 25.73 13.88 -41.74
C HIS A 884 26.25 14.34 -40.36
N LEU A 885 27.45 14.92 -40.32
CA LEU A 885 28.00 15.54 -39.12
C LEU A 885 27.09 16.70 -38.66
N ARG A 886 26.79 16.74 -37.35
CA ARG A 886 25.97 17.79 -36.73
C ARG A 886 26.66 19.14 -36.87
N SER A 887 25.96 20.11 -37.46
CA SER A 887 26.37 21.51 -37.54
C SER A 887 25.77 22.30 -36.38
N TYR A 888 26.55 23.26 -35.88
CA TYR A 888 26.19 24.20 -34.83
C TYR A 888 26.32 25.62 -35.38
N GLN A 889 25.48 26.53 -34.89
CA GLN A 889 25.47 27.95 -35.22
C GLN A 889 25.43 28.75 -33.93
N VAL A 890 26.21 29.83 -33.85
CA VAL A 890 26.13 30.77 -32.72
C VAL A 890 24.83 31.54 -32.85
N ALA A 891 24.03 31.59 -31.77
CA ALA A 891 22.77 32.31 -31.77
C ALA A 891 23.00 33.80 -32.10
N ALA A 892 22.30 34.33 -33.10
CA ALA A 892 22.41 35.73 -33.48
C ALA A 892 21.78 36.61 -32.40
N VAL A 893 22.60 37.33 -31.63
CA VAL A 893 22.12 38.33 -30.67
C VAL A 893 21.43 39.45 -31.45
N ARG A 894 20.10 39.53 -31.39
CA ARG A 894 19.36 40.71 -31.86
C ARG A 894 19.64 41.85 -30.87
N ALA A 895 20.44 42.80 -31.31
CA ALA A 895 20.76 44.04 -30.59
C ALA A 895 19.51 44.93 -30.43
N ALA A 896 18.68 44.64 -29.44
CA ALA A 896 18.02 45.71 -28.67
C ALA A 896 18.95 46.01 -27.47
N PRO A 897 19.02 47.25 -26.95
CA PRO A 897 19.82 47.54 -25.77
C PRO A 897 19.28 46.71 -24.60
N ILE A 898 19.94 45.59 -24.33
CA ILE A 898 19.57 44.62 -23.30
C ILE A 898 19.89 45.31 -21.98
N THR A 899 18.86 45.68 -21.23
CA THR A 899 19.09 45.97 -19.83
C THR A 899 19.04 44.64 -19.10
N PRO A 900 20.10 44.26 -18.37
CA PRO A 900 20.16 42.95 -17.72
C PRO A 900 19.25 42.81 -16.50
N ARG A 901 18.50 43.86 -16.12
CA ARG A 901 17.63 43.90 -14.95
C ARG A 901 16.20 44.20 -15.32
N ALA A 902 15.28 43.64 -14.55
CA ALA A 902 13.90 44.09 -14.54
C ALA A 902 13.84 45.59 -14.22
N ARG A 903 12.98 46.32 -14.94
CA ARG A 903 12.72 47.75 -14.70
C ARG A 903 11.24 47.96 -14.46
N LEU A 904 10.92 48.90 -13.58
CA LEU A 904 9.57 49.40 -13.44
C LEU A 904 9.38 50.57 -14.40
N LEU A 905 8.41 50.47 -15.31
CA LEU A 905 8.05 51.55 -16.22
C LEU A 905 7.25 52.62 -15.45
N ASP A 906 7.41 53.87 -15.89
CA ASP A 906 6.58 54.98 -15.42
C ASP A 906 5.10 54.68 -15.69
N ALA A 907 4.23 55.11 -14.78
CA ALA A 907 2.80 55.02 -15.02
C ALA A 907 2.45 55.83 -16.28
N LYS A 908 1.69 55.24 -17.21
CA LYS A 908 1.18 55.99 -18.36
C LYS A 908 0.28 57.11 -17.83
N VAL A 909 0.75 58.35 -17.90
CA VAL A 909 -0.07 59.52 -17.60
C VAL A 909 -1.13 59.64 -18.70
N GLY A 910 -2.39 59.38 -18.36
CA GLY A 910 -3.54 59.69 -19.21
C GLY A 910 -4.38 58.47 -19.58
N GLU A 911 -5.32 58.13 -18.69
CA GLU A 911 -6.72 57.77 -19.01
C GLU A 911 -7.44 57.70 -17.65
N LEU A 912 -8.34 58.67 -17.40
CA LEU A 912 -9.26 58.61 -16.26
C LEU A 912 -10.11 57.36 -16.42
N ALA A 913 -9.98 56.39 -15.51
CA ALA A 913 -10.87 55.24 -15.47
C ALA A 913 -12.30 55.74 -15.21
N GLU A 914 -13.24 55.45 -16.12
CA GLU A 914 -14.67 55.66 -15.89
C GLU A 914 -15.08 54.88 -14.63
N VAL A 915 -15.81 55.53 -13.73
CA VAL A 915 -16.29 54.96 -12.46
C VAL A 915 -17.15 53.73 -12.76
N GLY A 916 -16.58 52.54 -12.58
CA GLY A 916 -17.31 51.27 -12.67
C GLY A 916 -18.11 51.00 -11.39
N GLU A 917 -19.26 50.35 -11.53
CA GLU A 917 -20.27 50.11 -10.48
C GLU A 917 -19.82 49.23 -9.29
N THR A 918 -18.54 48.81 -9.24
CA THR A 918 -18.01 47.96 -8.17
C THR A 918 -16.67 48.48 -7.62
N PRO A 919 -16.34 48.23 -6.33
CA PRO A 919 -15.10 48.73 -5.71
C PRO A 919 -13.81 48.30 -6.42
N LEU A 920 -13.83 47.18 -7.16
CA LEU A 920 -12.69 46.63 -7.88
C LEU A 920 -12.30 47.43 -9.15
N THR A 921 -13.20 48.24 -9.72
CA THR A 921 -12.94 48.98 -10.96
C THR A 921 -12.21 50.32 -10.78
N ASN A 922 -11.99 50.78 -9.55
CA ASN A 922 -11.46 52.13 -9.28
C ASN A 922 -9.97 52.17 -8.87
N PHE A 923 -9.23 51.05 -8.89
CA PHE A 923 -7.82 51.04 -8.48
C PHE A 923 -6.87 51.41 -9.63
N THR A 924 -6.94 52.69 -10.04
CA THR A 924 -5.79 53.38 -10.64
C THR A 924 -5.16 54.22 -9.52
N PRO A 925 -3.84 54.19 -9.28
CA PRO A 925 -3.24 54.87 -8.15
C PRO A 925 -3.23 56.39 -8.38
N GLU A 926 -3.91 57.16 -7.52
CA GLU A 926 -3.61 58.58 -7.33
C GLU A 926 -2.42 58.70 -6.36
N ALA A 927 -1.34 59.30 -6.85
CA ALA A 927 -0.26 59.81 -6.02
C ALA A 927 -0.47 61.31 -5.75
N ASP A 928 -0.07 61.69 -4.53
CA ASP A 928 0.23 63.04 -4.01
C ASP A 928 -0.88 64.09 -3.94
N THR A 929 -1.51 64.19 -2.77
CA THR A 929 -1.31 65.33 -1.85
C THR A 929 -2.02 65.07 -0.51
N GLY A 930 -1.26 64.59 0.48
CA GLY A 930 -1.71 64.45 1.87
C GLY A 930 -1.03 63.29 2.59
#